data_AF-A0A4R6GBQ5-F1
#
_entry.id   AF-A0A4R6GBQ5-F1
#
_cell.length_a   1.000
_cell.length_b   1.000
_cell.length_c   1.000
_cell.angle_alpha   90.00
_cell.angle_beta   90.00
_cell.angle_gamma   90.00
#
_symmetry.space_group_name_H-M   'P 1'
#
loop_
_entity.id
_entity.type
_entity.pdbx_description
1 polymer ?
#
loop_
_entity_poly.entity_id
_entity_poly.type
_entity_poly.pdbx_seq_one_letter_code
_entity_poly.pdbx_strand_id
1 'polypeptide(L)'
;MGAERRGLVTGDTYIFTVHVAPRNGRSRSIAVVFTPSPTPSGAVLSNQLRDFFLTNPLSAELWLVAPTFAADALRAARASAPFRERLNHTATLDAVRLVTFDAAGVWEEIDRAEGTDELVTPDTVEAVRTEGLRIMFREGHGLSEAHAGLHYRKPSGAHTRFFLRAGPVVARSPLAHFVATSLLPWASTRAHDRIWVDTSAIAAVGYALSALLSMFEDKPRLVPVDSFGGYERLSDNPPDPVDQPLVLISASTSGNLARDIHDKYGIALDDIMTLFYVGVETLDTVLCDLTRRVPEDADEYKVDPIPSWRDPCPLCDEGLSTIALAGEEFVPEAARASVRMLKAVYAGKHLSSFVRRFYNTGAIRVARASDAQSGKARTVSIDLRRALAESAEVRAQIEKDLKRQLPAQVRWIVTLGDPDSNAVAELAKQVALEAGLARVEIVGTSELDSRQELGDGHAFVVAGTIASGRALLNVSRQLRYLHDDHIHYFVVCARPRSEAAWKSLTSDLRWGEGPAFYPLHNVWFVESEPDRGEDNPWLLELAALRVVHAALPDAHPDSLDDGSLDAVAQRIDALSDESSAEALVLFPASDHGGASTELTLNPNFAFWKFRFENVPGEPTQDEVFFTMATVLHNFRYSAEGRYALFSLPGHGYVLDPLNFGRFNDPVIQGAILRAAKGVELDYRTHVETSRQMTDEVLHLLAHHADIRFGGASTEFALSVARGLADFDSPGALRLHRNDIARLAEVAPSISPREAPLLSALLRYIAARSASSL
;
A
#
# COMPACT_ATOMS: atom_id res chain seq x y z
N MET A 1 10.77 8.18 13.64
CA MET A 1 10.91 8.79 14.98
C MET A 1 9.49 9.02 15.49
N GLY A 2 9.08 8.34 16.55
CA GLY A 2 7.74 8.50 17.12
C GLY A 2 7.71 9.76 17.97
N ALA A 3 6.96 10.77 17.56
CA ALA A 3 6.72 11.94 18.38
C ALA A 3 5.92 11.53 19.62
N GLU A 4 6.33 12.00 20.80
CA GLU A 4 5.54 11.83 22.04
C GLU A 4 4.16 12.46 21.83
N ARG A 5 3.10 11.68 22.13
CA ARG A 5 1.71 12.13 22.02
C ARG A 5 1.44 13.17 23.10
N ARG A 6 1.18 14.41 22.70
CA ARG A 6 0.97 15.57 23.59
C ARG A 6 -0.50 15.88 23.84
N GLY A 7 -1.42 15.24 23.11
CA GLY A 7 -2.87 15.41 23.26
C GLY A 7 -3.64 14.12 23.61
N LEU A 8 -4.71 14.29 24.39
CA LEU A 8 -5.74 13.30 24.69
C LEU A 8 -7.12 13.93 24.45
N VAL A 9 -7.93 13.28 23.62
CA VAL A 9 -9.31 13.72 23.35
C VAL A 9 -10.25 12.67 23.90
N THR A 10 -11.24 13.08 24.68
CA THR A 10 -12.27 12.21 25.25
C THR A 10 -13.64 12.62 24.73
N GLY A 11 -14.75 12.00 25.16
CA GLY A 11 -16.10 12.41 24.75
C GLY A 11 -16.33 13.93 24.88
N ASP A 12 -15.85 14.49 25.99
CA ASP A 12 -16.24 15.81 26.46
C ASP A 12 -15.04 16.75 26.69
N THR A 13 -13.80 16.27 26.56
CA THR A 13 -12.60 17.06 26.85
C THR A 13 -11.55 16.97 25.77
N TYR A 14 -10.81 18.07 25.59
CA TYR A 14 -9.54 18.10 24.88
C TYR A 14 -8.45 18.46 25.88
N ILE A 15 -7.52 17.52 26.12
CA ILE A 15 -6.40 17.68 27.05
C ILE A 15 -5.11 17.74 26.24
N PHE A 16 -4.26 18.74 26.46
CA PHE A 16 -2.99 18.85 25.74
C PHE A 16 -1.94 19.59 26.58
N THR A 17 -0.65 19.35 26.30
CA THR A 17 0.46 20.06 26.95
C THR A 17 1.14 21.02 25.99
N VAL A 18 1.38 22.24 26.44
CA VAL A 18 2.08 23.30 25.70
C VAL A 18 3.34 23.78 26.43
N HIS A 19 4.34 24.22 25.68
CA HIS A 19 5.57 24.78 26.23
C HIS A 19 5.69 26.26 25.92
N VAL A 20 5.41 27.10 26.92
CA VAL A 20 5.51 28.54 26.76
C VAL A 20 6.94 28.99 27.02
N ALA A 21 7.44 29.85 26.12
CA ALA A 21 8.79 30.42 26.18
C ALA A 21 9.09 31.06 27.55
N PRO A 22 10.36 31.03 28.01
CA PRO A 22 10.70 31.42 29.37
C PRO A 22 10.41 32.90 29.65
N ARG A 23 9.63 33.17 30.70
CA ARG A 23 9.63 34.47 31.40
C ARG A 23 10.56 34.32 32.60
N ASN A 24 11.57 35.19 32.75
CA ASN A 24 12.62 35.08 33.78
C ASN A 24 13.53 33.83 33.69
N GLY A 25 13.69 33.22 32.51
CA GLY A 25 14.66 32.14 32.28
C GLY A 25 14.18 30.72 32.62
N ARG A 26 12.90 30.51 32.94
CA ARG A 26 12.29 29.17 33.15
C ARG A 26 11.24 28.88 32.08
N SER A 27 11.43 27.82 31.29
CA SER A 27 10.41 27.31 30.36
C SER A 27 9.26 26.68 31.16
N ARG A 28 8.00 26.97 30.80
CA ARG A 28 6.81 26.50 31.54
C ARG A 28 6.05 25.49 30.69
N SER A 29 5.84 24.31 31.24
CA SER A 29 5.03 23.24 30.65
C SER A 29 3.62 23.30 31.25
N ILE A 30 2.61 23.60 30.43
CA ILE A 30 1.23 23.81 30.88
C ILE A 30 0.36 22.69 30.29
N ALA A 31 -0.24 21.86 31.14
CA ALA A 31 -1.31 20.97 30.76
C ALA A 31 -2.64 21.73 30.76
N VAL A 32 -3.39 21.66 29.67
CA VAL A 32 -4.67 22.35 29.49
C VAL A 32 -5.75 21.30 29.34
N VAL A 33 -6.80 21.40 30.15
CA VAL A 33 -8.03 20.63 30.04
C VAL A 33 -9.13 21.56 29.56
N PHE A 34 -9.43 21.51 28.27
CA PHE A 34 -10.51 22.28 27.68
C PHE A 34 -11.83 21.51 27.71
N THR A 35 -12.87 22.15 28.23
CA THR A 35 -14.24 21.60 28.33
C THR A 35 -15.24 22.56 27.69
N PRO A 36 -15.94 22.19 26.62
CA PRO A 36 -16.84 23.11 25.92
C PRO A 36 -18.20 23.30 26.61
N SER A 37 -18.86 22.21 27.04
CA SER A 37 -20.04 22.13 27.93
C SER A 37 -20.71 20.75 27.72
N PRO A 38 -21.23 20.07 28.76
CA PRO A 38 -21.11 20.41 30.18
C PRO A 38 -19.71 20.08 30.72
N THR A 39 -19.28 20.77 31.78
CA THR A 39 -18.02 20.44 32.47
C THR A 39 -18.12 19.04 33.10
N PRO A 40 -17.16 18.12 32.85
CA PRO A 40 -17.21 16.78 33.42
C PRO A 40 -17.10 16.80 34.95
N SER A 41 -17.63 15.75 35.60
CA SER A 41 -17.45 15.58 37.03
C SER A 41 -15.97 15.38 37.38
N GLY A 42 -15.59 15.73 38.61
CA GLY A 42 -14.20 15.58 39.03
C GLY A 42 -13.69 14.13 39.06
N ALA A 43 -14.59 13.13 39.17
CA ALA A 43 -14.23 11.71 39.02
C ALA A 43 -13.86 11.36 37.57
N VAL A 44 -14.59 11.89 36.59
CA VAL A 44 -14.29 11.72 35.17
C VAL A 44 -12.97 12.41 34.83
N LEU A 45 -12.79 13.67 35.24
CA LEU A 45 -11.54 14.41 35.04
C LEU A 45 -10.33 13.70 35.68
N SER A 46 -10.49 13.14 36.89
CA SER A 46 -9.43 12.39 37.59
C SER A 46 -8.95 11.17 36.79
N ASN A 47 -9.87 10.43 36.15
CA ASN A 47 -9.51 9.30 35.30
C ASN A 47 -8.84 9.76 34.00
N GLN A 48 -9.35 10.82 33.36
CA GLN A 48 -8.77 11.36 32.13
C GLN A 48 -7.35 11.89 32.35
N LEU A 49 -7.12 12.60 33.47
CA LEU A 49 -5.80 13.11 33.85
C LEU A 49 -4.81 11.99 34.21
N ARG A 50 -5.28 10.90 34.83
CA ARG A 50 -4.44 9.71 35.06
C ARG A 50 -3.86 9.22 33.74
N ASP A 51 -4.73 9.00 32.77
CA ASP A 51 -4.34 8.41 31.48
C ASP A 51 -3.45 9.39 30.69
N PHE A 52 -3.71 10.70 30.80
CA PHE A 52 -2.89 11.74 30.21
C PHE A 52 -1.47 11.82 30.81
N PHE A 53 -1.35 11.92 32.13
CA PHE A 53 -0.04 12.08 32.80
C PHE A 53 0.85 10.84 32.75
N LEU A 54 0.31 9.65 32.46
CA LEU A 54 1.12 8.47 32.12
C LEU A 54 2.00 8.69 30.89
N THR A 55 1.54 9.53 29.96
CA THR A 55 2.24 9.84 28.70
C THR A 55 2.91 11.22 28.71
N ASN A 56 2.49 12.12 29.61
CA ASN A 56 2.96 13.51 29.69
C ASN A 56 3.35 13.92 31.14
N PRO A 57 4.37 13.28 31.78
CA PRO A 57 4.64 13.45 33.21
C PRO A 57 5.27 14.80 33.61
N LEU A 58 5.72 15.62 32.65
CA LEU A 58 6.55 16.82 32.87
C LEU A 58 5.76 18.15 32.86
N SER A 59 4.50 18.16 33.30
CA SER A 59 3.70 19.39 33.35
C SER A 59 3.95 20.15 34.65
N ALA A 60 4.29 21.44 34.57
CA ALA A 60 4.49 22.32 35.72
C ALA A 60 3.16 22.93 36.19
N GLU A 61 2.21 23.13 35.28
CA GLU A 61 0.90 23.69 35.59
C GLU A 61 -0.25 22.91 34.95
N LEU A 62 -1.43 23.03 35.56
CA LEU A 62 -2.68 22.51 35.03
C LEU A 62 -3.73 23.63 34.92
N TRP A 63 -4.21 23.89 33.72
CA TRP A 63 -5.29 24.84 33.44
C TRP A 63 -6.58 24.08 33.14
N LEU A 64 -7.62 24.34 33.93
CA LEU A 64 -8.97 23.86 33.63
C LEU A 64 -9.73 25.00 32.94
N VAL A 65 -10.10 24.80 31.68
CA VAL A 65 -10.68 25.85 30.82
C VAL A 65 -12.14 25.52 30.49
N ALA A 66 -13.07 26.42 30.81
CA ALA A 66 -14.49 26.26 30.56
C ALA A 66 -15.19 27.60 30.23
N PRO A 67 -16.42 27.62 29.70
CA PRO A 67 -17.18 28.87 29.56
C PRO A 67 -17.46 29.54 30.90
N THR A 68 -17.64 30.87 30.92
CA THR A 68 -17.96 31.62 32.14
C THR A 68 -19.22 31.11 32.86
N PHE A 69 -20.25 30.69 32.13
CA PHE A 69 -21.46 30.09 32.71
C PHE A 69 -21.24 28.72 33.37
N ALA A 70 -20.10 28.07 33.14
CA ALA A 70 -19.73 26.79 33.72
C ALA A 70 -18.78 26.92 34.94
N ALA A 71 -18.50 28.16 35.39
CA ALA A 71 -17.56 28.42 36.49
C ALA A 71 -17.85 27.62 37.76
N ASP A 72 -19.12 27.49 38.16
CA ASP A 72 -19.49 26.74 39.37
C ASP A 72 -19.29 25.24 39.22
N ALA A 73 -19.54 24.69 38.03
CA ALA A 73 -19.25 23.28 37.74
C ALA A 73 -17.74 23.02 37.75
N LEU A 74 -16.94 23.96 37.24
CA LEU A 74 -15.48 23.90 37.27
C LEU A 74 -14.92 23.94 38.71
N ARG A 75 -15.47 24.83 39.56
CA ARG A 75 -15.16 24.88 41.00
C ARG A 75 -15.51 23.56 41.69
N ALA A 76 -16.70 23.03 41.43
CA ALA A 76 -17.14 21.76 42.00
C ALA A 76 -16.24 20.59 41.59
N ALA A 77 -15.82 20.54 40.32
CA ALA A 77 -14.90 19.53 39.82
C ALA A 77 -13.53 19.59 40.52
N ARG A 78 -12.94 20.80 40.63
CA ARG A 78 -11.67 21.06 41.35
C ARG A 78 -11.75 20.69 42.84
N ALA A 79 -12.89 20.95 43.49
CA ALA A 79 -13.08 20.67 44.92
C ALA A 79 -13.30 19.17 45.23
N SER A 80 -13.61 18.35 44.24
CA SER A 80 -13.96 16.94 44.44
C SER A 80 -12.79 16.10 44.99
N ALA A 81 -13.10 15.16 45.88
CA ALA A 81 -12.09 14.27 46.48
C ALA A 81 -11.30 13.45 45.45
N PRO A 82 -11.93 12.82 44.42
CA PRO A 82 -11.20 12.04 43.42
C PRO A 82 -10.21 12.86 42.60
N PHE A 83 -10.53 14.14 42.34
CA PHE A 83 -9.65 15.05 41.61
C PHE A 83 -8.47 15.50 42.48
N ARG A 84 -8.73 15.90 43.73
CA ARG A 84 -7.68 16.31 44.68
C ARG A 84 -6.71 15.17 45.02
N GLU A 85 -7.22 13.97 45.22
CA GLU A 85 -6.40 12.78 45.48
C GLU A 85 -5.48 12.48 44.29
N ARG A 86 -5.99 12.56 43.05
CA ARG A 86 -5.17 12.41 41.84
C ARG A 86 -4.02 13.41 41.77
N LEU A 87 -4.30 14.70 42.01
CA LEU A 87 -3.27 15.75 41.99
C LEU A 87 -2.20 15.53 43.06
N ASN A 88 -2.56 15.00 44.24
CA ASN A 88 -1.58 14.66 45.29
C ASN A 88 -0.66 13.48 44.88
N HIS A 89 -1.10 12.62 43.97
CA HIS A 89 -0.37 11.42 43.54
C HIS A 89 0.33 11.56 42.19
N THR A 90 -0.01 12.57 41.39
CA THR A 90 0.39 12.69 39.99
C THR A 90 0.89 14.11 39.73
N ALA A 91 2.20 14.23 39.47
CA ALA A 91 2.96 15.44 39.12
C ALA A 91 3.30 16.43 40.26
N THR A 92 4.53 16.96 40.21
CA THR A 92 4.99 18.16 40.92
C THR A 92 4.39 19.39 40.23
N LEU A 93 3.07 19.55 40.29
CA LEU A 93 2.40 20.73 39.74
C LEU A 93 2.64 21.92 40.67
N ASP A 94 3.20 23.00 40.12
CA ASP A 94 3.41 24.27 40.81
C ASP A 94 2.08 25.01 41.02
N ALA A 95 1.13 24.88 40.07
CA ALA A 95 -0.21 25.48 40.19
C ALA A 95 -1.31 24.73 39.41
N VAL A 96 -2.53 24.80 39.94
CA VAL A 96 -3.77 24.39 39.26
C VAL A 96 -4.67 25.61 39.13
N ARG A 97 -4.91 26.04 37.89
CA ARG A 97 -5.63 27.27 37.56
C ARG A 97 -7.01 26.96 36.99
N LEU A 98 -7.97 27.79 37.37
CA LEU A 98 -9.30 27.79 36.78
C LEU A 98 -9.37 28.96 35.81
N VAL A 99 -9.65 28.67 34.54
CA VAL A 99 -9.71 29.68 33.48
C VAL A 99 -11.08 29.61 32.85
N THR A 100 -11.73 30.76 32.69
CA THR A 100 -13.01 30.86 32.01
C THR A 100 -12.91 31.68 30.75
N PHE A 101 -13.72 31.38 29.73
CA PHE A 101 -13.84 32.22 28.54
C PHE A 101 -15.25 32.75 28.33
N ASP A 102 -15.35 33.97 27.80
CA ASP A 102 -16.60 34.69 27.56
C ASP A 102 -17.03 34.73 26.09
N ALA A 103 -18.06 35.51 25.78
CA ALA A 103 -18.61 35.72 24.44
C ALA A 103 -17.60 36.33 23.45
N ALA A 104 -16.65 37.12 23.95
CA ALA A 104 -15.58 37.72 23.16
C ALA A 104 -14.37 36.77 23.00
N GLY A 105 -14.44 35.57 23.59
CA GLY A 105 -13.34 34.61 23.58
C GLY A 105 -12.16 35.03 24.46
N VAL A 106 -12.37 35.95 25.41
CA VAL A 106 -11.34 36.39 26.37
C VAL A 106 -11.22 35.36 27.47
N TRP A 107 -10.00 34.87 27.73
CA TRP A 107 -9.74 33.89 28.78
C TRP A 107 -9.24 34.59 30.05
N GLU A 108 -9.93 34.38 31.16
CA GLU A 108 -9.61 34.99 32.45
C GLU A 108 -9.45 33.93 33.54
N GLU A 109 -8.44 34.10 34.40
CA GLU A 109 -8.26 33.25 35.57
C GLU A 109 -9.23 33.64 36.69
N ILE A 110 -9.94 32.65 37.25
CA ILE A 110 -10.85 32.81 38.37
C ILE A 110 -10.29 32.12 39.64
N ASP A 111 -10.72 32.59 40.81
CA ASP A 111 -10.37 32.01 42.11
C ASP A 111 -8.86 31.83 42.32
N ARG A 112 -8.10 32.88 42.03
CA ARG A 112 -6.62 32.91 42.13
C ARG A 112 -6.16 32.55 43.54
N ALA A 113 -5.20 31.64 43.64
CA ALA A 113 -4.57 31.28 44.91
C ALA A 113 -3.53 32.34 45.33
N GLU A 114 -3.52 32.71 46.62
CA GLU A 114 -2.48 33.57 47.20
C GLU A 114 -1.09 32.93 47.03
N GLY A 115 -0.11 33.69 46.53
CA GLY A 115 1.27 33.22 46.31
C GLY A 115 1.62 32.75 44.88
N THR A 116 0.68 32.81 43.93
CA THR A 116 0.97 32.58 42.50
C THR A 116 1.40 33.89 41.82
N ASP A 117 2.70 34.20 41.79
CA ASP A 117 3.19 35.49 41.25
C ASP A 117 2.96 35.66 39.74
N GLU A 118 2.87 34.56 38.99
CA GLU A 118 2.68 34.60 37.54
C GLU A 118 1.20 34.57 37.14
N LEU A 119 0.79 35.51 36.29
CA LEU A 119 -0.58 35.72 35.82
C LEU A 119 -0.86 34.95 34.51
N VAL A 120 -2.10 34.48 34.33
CA VAL A 120 -2.65 34.21 32.99
C VAL A 120 -2.77 35.56 32.27
N THR A 121 -1.99 35.73 31.19
CA THR A 121 -1.97 36.97 30.40
C THR A 121 -2.51 36.73 28.99
N PRO A 122 -3.02 37.76 28.28
CA PRO A 122 -3.48 37.61 26.89
C PRO A 122 -2.44 36.96 25.98
N ASP A 123 -1.16 37.33 26.10
CA ASP A 123 -0.07 36.74 25.31
C ASP A 123 0.11 35.24 25.58
N THR A 124 -0.01 34.82 26.85
CA THR A 124 0.08 33.39 27.22
C THR A 124 -1.13 32.62 26.71
N VAL A 125 -2.32 33.21 26.79
CA VAL A 125 -3.56 32.60 26.26
C VAL A 125 -3.44 32.40 24.75
N GLU A 126 -2.97 33.40 24.01
CA GLU A 126 -2.77 33.27 22.56
C GLU A 126 -1.76 32.18 22.23
N ALA A 127 -0.64 32.12 22.96
CA ALA A 127 0.36 31.07 22.76
C ALA A 127 -0.23 29.67 23.01
N VAL A 128 -0.96 29.49 24.12
CA VAL A 128 -1.64 28.23 24.49
C VAL A 128 -2.67 27.82 23.43
N ARG A 129 -3.50 28.77 22.97
CA ARG A 129 -4.52 28.56 21.95
C ARG A 129 -3.89 28.15 20.62
N THR A 130 -2.91 28.91 20.16
CA THR A 130 -2.23 28.65 18.88
C THR A 130 -1.52 27.30 18.91
N GLU A 131 -0.80 26.97 19.99
CA GLU A 131 -0.11 25.68 20.12
C GLU A 131 -1.11 24.51 20.22
N GLY A 132 -2.24 24.69 20.92
CA GLY A 132 -3.34 23.71 20.93
C GLY A 132 -3.91 23.44 19.53
N LEU A 133 -4.11 24.50 18.72
CA LEU A 133 -4.54 24.35 17.32
C LEU A 133 -3.49 23.59 16.48
N ARG A 134 -2.20 23.81 16.72
CA ARG A 134 -1.11 23.07 16.05
C ARG A 134 -1.05 21.60 16.46
N ILE A 135 -1.18 21.31 17.75
CA ILE A 135 -1.19 19.94 18.29
C ILE A 135 -2.36 19.14 17.69
N MET A 136 -3.58 19.70 17.70
CA MET A 136 -4.73 19.01 17.12
C MET A 136 -4.55 18.75 15.62
N PHE A 137 -3.95 19.68 14.87
CA PHE A 137 -3.76 19.50 13.44
C PHE A 137 -2.81 18.33 13.16
N ARG A 138 -1.71 18.24 13.90
CA ARG A 138 -0.72 17.17 13.75
C ARG A 138 -1.27 15.82 14.19
N GLU A 139 -1.83 15.73 15.39
CA GLU A 139 -2.34 14.48 15.96
C GLU A 139 -3.64 14.01 15.30
N GLY A 140 -4.41 14.94 14.74
CA GLY A 140 -5.59 14.66 13.92
C GLY A 140 -5.28 14.28 12.48
N HIS A 141 -4.01 14.11 12.11
CA HIS A 141 -3.56 13.79 10.75
C HIS A 141 -4.06 14.79 9.68
N GLY A 142 -4.03 16.08 10.03
CA GLY A 142 -4.45 17.17 9.15
C GLY A 142 -3.57 17.35 7.92
N LEU A 143 -2.32 16.88 7.94
CA LEU A 143 -1.44 16.82 6.78
C LEU A 143 -1.43 15.41 6.20
N SER A 144 -1.82 15.28 4.93
CA SER A 144 -1.81 14.01 4.20
C SER A 144 -0.71 14.04 3.14
N GLU A 145 0.20 13.09 3.20
CA GLU A 145 1.24 12.87 2.19
C GLU A 145 0.78 11.80 1.20
N ALA A 146 1.03 12.02 -0.10
CA ALA A 146 0.81 11.00 -1.11
C ALA A 146 1.75 9.80 -0.89
N HIS A 147 1.26 8.58 -1.14
CA HIS A 147 2.07 7.37 -1.03
C HIS A 147 3.30 7.43 -1.97
N ALA A 148 4.35 6.69 -1.62
CA ALA A 148 5.55 6.59 -2.43
C ALA A 148 5.20 6.20 -3.88
N GLY A 149 5.67 6.99 -4.85
CA GLY A 149 5.33 6.81 -6.27
C GLY A 149 4.15 7.65 -6.76
N LEU A 150 3.47 8.41 -5.89
CA LEU A 150 2.26 9.15 -6.20
C LEU A 150 2.35 10.63 -5.80
N HIS A 151 1.45 11.44 -6.37
CA HIS A 151 1.17 12.80 -5.93
C HIS A 151 -0.28 13.20 -6.24
N TYR A 152 -0.78 14.24 -5.57
CA TYR A 152 -2.14 14.71 -5.73
C TYR A 152 -2.26 15.73 -6.86
N ARG A 153 -3.38 15.66 -7.58
CA ARG A 153 -3.89 16.73 -8.45
C ARG A 153 -5.09 17.38 -7.75
N LYS A 154 -4.94 18.65 -7.39
CA LYS A 154 -6.00 19.47 -6.76
C LYS A 154 -7.10 19.77 -7.79
N PRO A 155 -8.34 20.07 -7.34
CA PRO A 155 -9.42 20.56 -8.21
C PRO A 155 -9.03 21.75 -9.09
N SER A 156 -8.17 22.63 -8.56
CA SER A 156 -7.65 23.79 -9.27
C SER A 156 -6.68 23.44 -10.42
N GLY A 157 -6.41 22.16 -10.67
CA GLY A 157 -5.46 21.65 -11.66
C GLY A 157 -4.02 21.55 -11.18
N ALA A 158 -3.66 22.20 -10.07
CA ALA A 158 -2.29 22.19 -9.53
C ALA A 158 -1.91 20.83 -8.90
N HIS A 159 -0.65 20.44 -9.06
CA HIS A 159 -0.08 19.21 -8.51
C HIS A 159 0.65 19.49 -7.18
N THR A 160 0.60 18.55 -6.25
CA THR A 160 1.28 18.64 -4.94
C THR A 160 1.56 17.26 -4.36
N ARG A 161 2.62 17.14 -3.55
CA ARG A 161 2.90 15.91 -2.78
C ARG A 161 2.08 15.83 -1.49
N PHE A 162 1.74 16.99 -0.91
CA PHE A 162 1.03 17.09 0.36
C PHE A 162 -0.31 17.80 0.20
N PHE A 163 -1.28 17.39 1.00
CA PHE A 163 -2.62 17.95 1.03
C PHE A 163 -3.10 18.18 2.47
N LEU A 164 -3.80 19.29 2.72
CA LEU A 164 -4.32 19.64 4.05
C LEU A 164 -5.79 19.19 4.17
N ARG A 165 -6.16 18.55 5.27
CA ARG A 165 -7.53 18.11 5.59
C ARG A 165 -7.92 18.52 6.99
N ALA A 166 -8.84 19.48 7.12
CA ALA A 166 -9.32 19.91 8.43
C ALA A 166 -10.37 18.96 9.03
N GLY A 167 -11.12 18.21 8.20
CA GLY A 167 -12.20 17.34 8.66
C GLY A 167 -11.81 16.38 9.79
N PRO A 168 -10.77 15.54 9.62
CA PRO A 168 -10.28 14.65 10.68
C PRO A 168 -9.83 15.39 11.96
N VAL A 169 -9.30 16.61 11.81
CA VAL A 169 -8.81 17.44 12.93
C VAL A 169 -9.97 17.92 13.83
N VAL A 170 -11.13 18.20 13.24
CA VAL A 170 -12.30 18.74 13.96
C VAL A 170 -13.44 17.72 14.13
N ALA A 171 -13.18 16.46 13.81
CA ALA A 171 -14.20 15.39 13.81
C ALA A 171 -14.82 15.12 15.19
N ARG A 172 -14.15 15.54 16.28
CA ARG A 172 -14.62 15.33 17.65
C ARG A 172 -15.14 16.62 18.25
N SER A 173 -16.27 16.54 18.95
CA SER A 173 -16.95 17.71 19.52
C SER A 173 -16.03 18.64 20.32
N PRO A 174 -15.17 18.17 21.26
CA PRO A 174 -14.27 19.06 22.00
C PRO A 174 -13.25 19.80 21.11
N LEU A 175 -12.83 19.18 19.99
CA LEU A 175 -11.90 19.80 19.03
C LEU A 175 -12.61 20.87 18.21
N ALA A 176 -13.81 20.57 17.69
CA ALA A 176 -14.63 21.54 16.97
C ALA A 176 -14.95 22.77 17.84
N HIS A 177 -15.28 22.57 19.12
CA HIS A 177 -15.51 23.66 20.04
C HIS A 177 -14.23 24.43 20.39
N PHE A 178 -13.06 23.78 20.47
CA PHE A 178 -11.80 24.49 20.69
C PHE A 178 -11.43 25.40 19.51
N VAL A 179 -11.70 24.95 18.28
CA VAL A 179 -11.59 25.82 17.09
C VAL A 179 -12.61 26.96 17.18
N ALA A 180 -13.86 26.66 17.55
CA ALA A 180 -14.91 27.66 17.67
C ALA A 180 -14.62 28.72 18.76
N THR A 181 -14.08 28.34 19.93
CA THR A 181 -13.65 29.32 20.95
C THR A 181 -12.50 30.19 20.48
N SER A 182 -11.65 29.65 19.62
CA SER A 182 -10.57 30.41 18.98
C SER A 182 -11.09 31.41 17.95
N LEU A 183 -12.29 31.17 17.38
CA LEU A 183 -12.98 32.07 16.45
C LEU A 183 -13.79 33.18 17.14
N LEU A 184 -14.14 33.04 18.42
CA LEU A 184 -14.97 34.02 19.15
C LEU A 184 -14.43 35.46 19.11
N PRO A 185 -13.13 35.74 19.30
CA PRO A 185 -12.60 37.11 19.22
C PRO A 185 -12.83 37.77 17.87
N TRP A 186 -12.93 36.97 16.81
CA TRP A 186 -13.22 37.45 15.46
C TRP A 186 -14.73 37.54 15.20
N ALA A 187 -15.47 36.46 15.46
CA ALA A 187 -16.89 36.34 15.14
C ALA A 187 -17.80 37.26 15.98
N SER A 188 -17.45 37.51 17.25
CA SER A 188 -18.27 38.33 18.17
C SER A 188 -18.28 39.83 17.83
N THR A 189 -17.31 40.29 17.03
CA THR A 189 -17.17 41.70 16.66
C THR A 189 -18.10 42.16 15.55
N ARG A 190 -18.87 41.23 14.95
CA ARG A 190 -19.66 41.46 13.74
C ARG A 190 -21.05 40.83 13.86
N ALA A 191 -22.05 41.50 13.31
CA ALA A 191 -23.37 40.91 13.11
C ALA A 191 -23.31 39.93 11.94
N HIS A 192 -23.94 38.78 12.11
CA HIS A 192 -23.97 37.74 11.09
C HIS A 192 -25.26 36.93 11.21
N ASP A 193 -25.85 36.52 10.09
CA ASP A 193 -27.08 35.74 10.09
C ASP A 193 -26.92 34.33 9.52
N ARG A 194 -25.77 34.03 8.89
CA ARG A 194 -25.41 32.71 8.38
C ARG A 194 -23.91 32.43 8.49
N ILE A 195 -23.54 31.17 8.74
CA ILE A 195 -22.17 30.67 8.66
C ILE A 195 -22.04 29.78 7.43
N TRP A 196 -21.14 30.13 6.52
CA TRP A 196 -20.78 29.32 5.37
C TRP A 196 -19.49 28.55 5.61
N VAL A 197 -19.46 27.28 5.24
CA VAL A 197 -18.25 26.46 5.26
C VAL A 197 -17.89 26.01 3.85
N ASP A 198 -16.59 25.94 3.55
CA ASP A 198 -16.12 25.44 2.25
C ASP A 198 -16.35 23.93 2.07
N THR A 199 -16.41 23.16 3.15
CA THR A 199 -16.72 21.73 3.09
C THR A 199 -17.60 21.33 4.27
N SER A 200 -18.55 20.43 4.01
CA SER A 200 -19.35 19.77 5.05
C SER A 200 -18.50 19.09 6.13
N ALA A 201 -17.26 18.70 5.80
CA ALA A 201 -16.32 18.10 6.75
C ALA A 201 -15.95 19.02 7.93
N ILE A 202 -16.12 20.34 7.82
CA ILE A 202 -15.89 21.29 8.91
C ILE A 202 -17.19 21.91 9.46
N ALA A 203 -18.37 21.46 9.02
CA ALA A 203 -19.64 21.99 9.49
C ALA A 203 -19.79 21.90 11.03
N ALA A 204 -19.16 20.89 11.65
CA ALA A 204 -19.09 20.76 13.10
C ALA A 204 -18.50 22.00 13.80
N VAL A 205 -17.53 22.69 13.18
CA VAL A 205 -16.96 23.94 13.70
C VAL A 205 -17.99 25.07 13.61
N GLY A 206 -18.69 25.19 12.47
CA GLY A 206 -19.76 26.19 12.30
C GLY A 206 -20.88 26.00 13.33
N TYR A 207 -21.34 24.76 13.53
CA TYR A 207 -22.35 24.44 14.54
C TYR A 207 -21.86 24.71 15.97
N ALA A 208 -20.60 24.38 16.28
CA ALA A 208 -20.00 24.67 17.58
C ALA A 208 -19.89 26.19 17.83
N LEU A 209 -19.52 26.97 16.81
CA LEU A 209 -19.46 28.43 16.90
C LEU A 209 -20.85 29.03 17.11
N SER A 210 -21.85 28.61 16.32
CA SER A 210 -23.23 29.05 16.52
C SER A 210 -23.76 28.68 17.91
N ALA A 211 -23.43 27.49 18.41
CA ALA A 211 -23.86 27.07 19.74
C ALA A 211 -23.21 27.93 20.84
N LEU A 212 -21.90 28.18 20.75
CA LEU A 212 -21.19 29.02 21.72
C LEU A 212 -21.77 30.45 21.75
N LEU A 213 -21.94 31.08 20.59
CA LEU A 213 -22.53 32.42 20.49
C LEU A 213 -23.94 32.44 21.12
N SER A 214 -24.78 31.47 20.76
CA SER A 214 -26.14 31.34 21.30
C SER A 214 -26.18 31.10 22.81
N MET A 215 -25.17 30.45 23.39
CA MET A 215 -25.11 30.19 24.84
C MET A 215 -24.70 31.43 25.65
N PHE A 216 -24.04 32.41 25.04
CA PHE A 216 -23.67 33.67 25.68
C PHE A 216 -24.70 34.79 25.47
N GLU A 217 -25.71 34.59 24.61
CA GLU A 217 -26.78 35.55 24.36
C GLU A 217 -27.93 35.43 25.36
N ASP A 218 -28.49 36.56 25.78
CA ASP A 218 -29.73 36.61 26.59
C ASP A 218 -30.94 36.01 25.85
N LYS A 219 -30.92 36.09 24.51
CA LYS A 219 -31.94 35.54 23.60
C LYS A 219 -31.26 34.56 22.64
N PRO A 220 -31.12 33.29 23.03
CA PRO A 220 -30.43 32.28 22.24
C PRO A 220 -30.94 32.21 20.80
N ARG A 221 -30.06 32.49 19.82
CA ARG A 221 -30.35 32.28 18.40
C ARG A 221 -29.31 31.35 17.78
N LEU A 222 -29.77 30.27 17.17
CA LEU A 222 -28.92 29.43 16.33
C LEU A 222 -28.79 30.03 14.94
N VAL A 223 -27.55 30.29 14.54
CA VAL A 223 -27.16 30.75 13.21
C VAL A 223 -27.09 29.53 12.28
N PRO A 224 -27.82 29.51 11.16
CA PRO A 224 -27.72 28.43 10.17
C PRO A 224 -26.29 28.24 9.65
N VAL A 225 -25.93 26.99 9.37
CA VAL A 225 -24.61 26.60 8.85
C VAL A 225 -24.82 25.84 7.53
N ASP A 226 -24.24 26.35 6.45
CA ASP A 226 -24.37 25.77 5.10
C ASP A 226 -23.00 25.56 4.44
N SER A 227 -22.90 24.51 3.62
CA SER A 227 -21.71 24.23 2.79
C SER A 227 -21.90 24.76 1.38
N PHE A 228 -20.89 25.46 0.85
CA PHE A 228 -20.84 25.84 -0.57
C PHE A 228 -20.06 24.85 -1.45
N GLY A 229 -19.55 23.75 -0.86
CA GLY A 229 -18.90 22.66 -1.61
C GLY A 229 -17.53 23.01 -2.21
N GLY A 230 -16.86 24.01 -1.64
CA GLY A 230 -15.46 24.31 -1.87
C GLY A 230 -15.21 24.98 -3.22
N TYR A 231 -13.97 24.86 -3.72
CA TYR A 231 -13.56 25.54 -4.94
C TYR A 231 -14.31 25.05 -6.19
N GLU A 232 -14.71 23.78 -6.25
CA GLU A 232 -15.39 23.19 -7.43
C GLU A 232 -16.83 23.68 -7.58
N ARG A 233 -17.54 23.90 -6.47
CA ARG A 233 -18.96 24.25 -6.45
C ARG A 233 -19.24 25.71 -6.12
N LEU A 234 -18.18 26.52 -5.96
CA LEU A 234 -18.31 27.94 -5.67
C LEU A 234 -19.13 28.69 -6.73
N SER A 235 -19.08 28.28 -8.00
CA SER A 235 -19.93 28.86 -9.05
C SER A 235 -21.40 28.47 -8.93
N ASP A 236 -21.69 27.30 -8.36
CA ASP A 236 -23.01 26.69 -8.37
C ASP A 236 -23.83 27.07 -7.13
N ASN A 237 -23.17 27.23 -5.97
CA ASN A 237 -23.80 27.59 -4.70
C ASN A 237 -22.93 28.58 -3.90
N PRO A 238 -22.68 29.81 -4.40
CA PRO A 238 -21.83 30.75 -3.69
C PRO A 238 -22.45 31.24 -2.38
N PRO A 239 -21.63 31.61 -1.38
CA PRO A 239 -22.09 32.35 -0.22
C PRO A 239 -22.76 33.68 -0.62
N ASP A 240 -23.94 33.97 -0.07
CA ASP A 240 -24.70 35.18 -0.39
C ASP A 240 -24.27 36.36 0.52
N PRO A 241 -23.78 37.49 -0.03
CA PRO A 241 -23.40 38.66 0.77
C PRO A 241 -24.59 39.36 1.47
N VAL A 242 -25.83 39.12 1.03
CA VAL A 242 -27.04 39.72 1.66
C VAL A 242 -27.30 39.14 3.05
N ASP A 243 -26.88 37.89 3.30
CA ASP A 243 -27.06 37.12 4.54
C ASP A 243 -25.96 37.41 5.60
N GLN A 244 -25.29 38.59 5.54
CA GLN A 244 -24.19 38.96 6.44
C GLN A 244 -23.27 37.77 6.80
N PRO A 245 -22.67 37.10 5.78
CA PRO A 245 -22.13 35.76 5.95
C PRO A 245 -20.81 35.77 6.72
N LEU A 246 -20.63 34.85 7.67
CA LEU A 246 -19.30 34.44 8.12
C LEU A 246 -18.83 33.24 7.31
N VAL A 247 -17.70 33.35 6.62
CA VAL A 247 -17.19 32.28 5.76
C VAL A 247 -15.98 31.61 6.41
N LEU A 248 -16.07 30.30 6.63
CA LEU A 248 -14.98 29.47 7.13
C LEU A 248 -14.39 28.63 6.00
N ILE A 249 -13.08 28.76 5.80
CA ILE A 249 -12.32 27.93 4.86
C ILE A 249 -11.50 26.92 5.66
N SER A 250 -11.71 25.63 5.39
CA SER A 250 -11.10 24.52 6.11
C SER A 250 -9.58 24.59 6.18
N ALA A 251 -8.90 24.66 5.05
CA ALA A 251 -7.46 24.81 4.98
C ALA A 251 -7.00 25.39 3.64
N SER A 252 -5.86 26.07 3.64
CA SER A 252 -5.29 26.61 2.40
C SER A 252 -3.77 26.58 2.35
N THR A 253 -3.25 26.48 1.13
CA THR A 253 -1.80 26.60 0.83
C THR A 253 -1.43 27.86 0.07
N SER A 254 -2.43 28.55 -0.50
CA SER A 254 -2.21 29.76 -1.30
C SER A 254 -3.08 30.95 -0.87
N GLY A 255 -4.19 30.72 -0.16
CA GLY A 255 -5.18 31.76 0.16
C GLY A 255 -6.08 32.15 -1.01
N ASN A 256 -6.01 31.45 -2.15
CA ASN A 256 -6.76 31.84 -3.35
C ASN A 256 -8.28 31.80 -3.15
N LEU A 257 -8.81 30.80 -2.43
CA LEU A 257 -10.26 30.67 -2.23
C LEU A 257 -10.86 31.89 -1.51
N ALA A 258 -10.17 32.43 -0.48
CA ALA A 258 -10.62 33.64 0.21
C ALA A 258 -10.66 34.86 -0.73
N ARG A 259 -9.61 35.03 -1.55
CA ARG A 259 -9.55 36.09 -2.57
C ARG A 259 -10.63 35.93 -3.63
N ASP A 260 -10.84 34.71 -4.13
CA ASP A 260 -11.88 34.42 -5.12
C ASP A 260 -13.29 34.71 -4.58
N ILE A 261 -13.55 34.42 -3.29
CA ILE A 261 -14.82 34.73 -2.65
C ILE A 261 -15.03 36.26 -2.55
N HIS A 262 -13.99 36.98 -2.13
CA HIS A 262 -14.01 38.44 -2.06
C HIS A 262 -14.23 39.10 -3.43
N ASP A 263 -13.38 38.76 -4.40
CA ASP A 263 -13.33 39.41 -5.71
C ASP A 263 -14.58 39.14 -6.55
N LYS A 264 -15.17 37.92 -6.44
CA LYS A 264 -16.29 37.50 -7.31
C LYS A 264 -17.67 37.71 -6.69
N TYR A 265 -17.79 37.61 -5.37
CA TYR A 265 -19.09 37.62 -4.68
C TYR A 265 -19.24 38.77 -3.69
N GLY A 266 -18.22 39.63 -3.53
CA GLY A 266 -18.33 40.88 -2.79
C GLY A 266 -18.38 40.74 -1.27
N ILE A 267 -17.99 39.58 -0.73
CA ILE A 267 -17.88 39.36 0.72
C ILE A 267 -16.56 39.99 1.20
N ALA A 268 -16.57 40.73 2.31
CA ALA A 268 -15.35 41.37 2.81
C ALA A 268 -14.35 40.31 3.30
N LEU A 269 -13.05 40.53 3.09
CA LEU A 269 -12.00 39.62 3.60
C LEU A 269 -12.09 39.46 5.13
N ASP A 270 -12.51 40.51 5.81
CA ASP A 270 -12.79 40.53 7.25
C ASP A 270 -13.86 39.53 7.71
N ASP A 271 -14.75 39.10 6.80
CA ASP A 271 -15.82 38.14 7.05
C ASP A 271 -15.41 36.71 6.63
N ILE A 272 -14.16 36.52 6.20
CA ILE A 272 -13.62 35.23 5.75
C ILE A 272 -12.47 34.81 6.67
N MET A 273 -12.53 33.59 7.20
CA MET A 273 -11.49 33.02 8.06
C MET A 273 -11.02 31.66 7.55
N THR A 274 -9.72 31.50 7.31
CA THR A 274 -9.12 30.20 6.99
C THR A 274 -8.62 29.53 8.27
N LEU A 275 -9.10 28.33 8.58
CA LEU A 275 -8.81 27.67 9.86
C LEU A 275 -7.33 27.23 9.96
N PHE A 276 -6.80 26.59 8.91
CA PHE A 276 -5.42 26.09 8.88
C PHE A 276 -4.69 26.51 7.61
N TYR A 277 -3.48 27.03 7.73
CA TYR A 277 -2.71 27.54 6.59
C TYR A 277 -1.27 27.05 6.56
N VAL A 278 -0.78 26.68 5.38
CA VAL A 278 0.65 26.39 5.11
C VAL A 278 1.04 27.00 3.77
N GLY A 279 1.76 28.12 3.75
CA GLY A 279 2.07 28.81 2.50
C GLY A 279 3.27 29.74 2.59
N VAL A 280 3.60 30.45 1.52
CA VAL A 280 4.86 31.22 1.44
C VAL A 280 4.78 32.56 2.20
N GLU A 281 3.58 33.14 2.30
CA GLU A 281 3.32 34.43 2.95
C GLU A 281 2.41 34.25 4.17
N THR A 282 2.37 35.24 5.07
CA THR A 282 1.38 35.28 6.16
C THR A 282 0.14 36.00 5.65
N LEU A 283 -1.05 35.46 5.93
CA LEU A 283 -2.33 36.07 5.58
C LEU A 283 -3.02 36.56 6.84
N ASP A 284 -3.65 37.74 6.78
CA ASP A 284 -4.40 38.31 7.90
C ASP A 284 -5.68 37.53 8.24
N THR A 285 -6.17 36.71 7.30
CA THR A 285 -7.43 35.95 7.39
C THR A 285 -7.18 34.47 7.76
N VAL A 286 -6.28 34.21 8.71
CA VAL A 286 -5.89 32.84 9.11
C VAL A 286 -5.96 32.68 10.62
N LEU A 287 -6.63 31.62 11.07
CA LEU A 287 -6.74 31.27 12.48
C LEU A 287 -5.46 30.58 13.00
N CYS A 288 -4.92 29.62 12.24
CA CYS A 288 -3.71 28.88 12.61
C CYS A 288 -2.74 28.78 11.42
N ASP A 289 -1.66 29.55 11.48
CA ASP A 289 -0.54 29.44 10.54
C ASP A 289 0.43 28.34 11.02
N LEU A 290 0.51 27.27 10.23
CA LEU A 290 1.34 26.10 10.46
C LEU A 290 2.69 26.21 9.74
N THR A 291 2.98 27.33 9.06
CA THR A 291 4.16 27.43 8.22
C THR A 291 5.44 27.63 9.03
N ARG A 292 6.46 26.81 8.77
CA ARG A 292 7.83 27.08 9.20
C ARG A 292 8.42 28.20 8.34
N ARG A 293 8.72 29.34 8.96
CA ARG A 293 9.25 30.53 8.28
C ARG A 293 10.76 30.60 8.25
N VAL A 294 11.42 30.04 9.27
CA VAL A 294 12.87 30.03 9.41
C VAL A 294 13.36 28.59 9.68
N PRO A 295 14.47 28.14 9.08
CA PRO A 295 15.00 26.80 9.28
C PRO A 295 15.32 26.46 10.74
N GLU A 296 15.64 27.47 11.56
CA GLU A 296 15.98 27.35 12.97
C GLU A 296 14.76 27.25 13.90
N ASP A 297 13.53 27.33 13.35
CA ASP A 297 12.30 27.20 14.12
C ASP A 297 12.16 25.76 14.62
N ALA A 298 12.45 25.57 15.91
CA ALA A 298 12.40 24.29 16.59
C ALA A 298 10.97 23.81 16.89
N ASP A 299 9.93 24.57 16.48
CA ASP A 299 8.54 24.14 16.58
C ASP A 299 8.30 22.96 15.60
N GLU A 300 8.32 21.75 16.15
CA GLU A 300 8.06 20.49 15.45
C GLU A 300 6.63 20.35 14.89
N TYR A 301 5.71 21.26 15.24
CA TYR A 301 4.34 21.29 14.72
C TYR A 301 4.21 22.15 13.46
N LYS A 302 5.23 22.93 13.12
CA LYS A 302 5.27 23.69 11.88
C LYS A 302 5.79 22.85 10.72
N VAL A 303 5.29 23.14 9.54
CA VAL A 303 5.58 22.44 8.29
C VAL A 303 6.20 23.41 7.30
N ASP A 304 7.20 22.96 6.55
CA ASP A 304 7.77 23.78 5.47
C ASP A 304 6.68 24.13 4.44
N PRO A 305 6.78 25.29 3.77
CA PRO A 305 5.82 25.69 2.73
C PRO A 305 5.61 24.57 1.70
N ILE A 306 4.34 24.23 1.44
CA ILE A 306 3.99 23.13 0.53
C ILE A 306 3.98 23.66 -0.91
N PRO A 307 4.91 23.25 -1.77
CA PRO A 307 4.94 23.69 -3.15
C PRO A 307 3.75 23.13 -3.95
N SER A 308 3.34 23.86 -4.98
CA SER A 308 2.31 23.41 -5.92
C SER A 308 2.63 23.89 -7.33
N TRP A 309 2.38 23.04 -8.33
CA TRP A 309 2.80 23.30 -9.71
C TRP A 309 1.61 23.20 -10.68
N ARG A 310 1.48 24.15 -11.61
CA ARG A 310 0.54 24.11 -12.75
C ARG A 310 1.36 24.12 -14.04
N ASP A 311 1.89 22.96 -14.40
CA ASP A 311 2.71 22.66 -15.58
C ASP A 311 3.89 23.61 -15.92
N PRO A 312 5.13 23.10 -16.03
CA PRO A 312 5.56 21.71 -15.84
C PRO A 312 5.54 21.29 -14.36
N CYS A 313 5.24 20.01 -14.10
CA CYS A 313 5.21 19.43 -12.76
C CYS A 313 6.42 18.49 -12.55
N PRO A 314 7.36 18.81 -11.65
CA PRO A 314 8.55 17.99 -11.41
C PRO A 314 8.22 16.54 -11.00
N LEU A 315 7.13 16.36 -10.24
CA LEU A 315 6.69 15.04 -9.80
C LEU A 315 6.23 14.16 -10.97
N CYS A 316 5.59 14.76 -11.98
CA CYS A 316 5.25 14.05 -13.22
C CYS A 316 6.51 13.72 -14.03
N ASP A 317 7.49 14.63 -14.08
CA ASP A 317 8.75 14.42 -14.81
C ASP A 317 9.61 13.31 -14.17
N GLU A 318 9.52 13.14 -12.84
CA GLU A 318 10.10 12.02 -12.09
C GLU A 318 9.37 10.68 -12.30
N GLY A 319 8.25 10.68 -13.04
CA GLY A 319 7.45 9.49 -13.32
C GLY A 319 6.47 9.10 -12.20
N LEU A 320 6.21 9.99 -11.24
CA LEU A 320 5.21 9.76 -10.20
C LEU A 320 3.79 9.87 -10.78
N SER A 321 2.88 9.03 -10.29
CA SER A 321 1.50 8.99 -10.78
C SER A 321 0.57 9.93 -10.03
N THR A 322 -0.29 10.64 -10.76
CA THR A 322 -1.29 11.56 -10.18
C THR A 322 -2.52 10.82 -9.67
N ILE A 323 -3.01 11.22 -8.49
CA ILE A 323 -4.35 10.92 -7.99
C ILE A 323 -5.16 12.21 -7.98
N ALA A 324 -6.33 12.20 -8.62
CA ALA A 324 -7.28 13.31 -8.54
C ALA A 324 -7.97 13.30 -7.17
N LEU A 325 -7.94 14.44 -6.49
CA LEU A 325 -8.77 14.67 -5.32
C LEU A 325 -10.12 15.18 -5.81
N ALA A 326 -11.22 14.55 -5.40
CA ALA A 326 -12.57 14.92 -5.84
C ALA A 326 -13.53 15.03 -4.64
N GLY A 327 -14.59 15.83 -4.82
CA GLY A 327 -15.65 16.01 -3.83
C GLY A 327 -15.25 16.84 -2.60
N GLU A 328 -16.23 17.11 -1.74
CA GLU A 328 -16.07 18.01 -0.58
C GLU A 328 -15.10 17.47 0.49
N GLU A 329 -14.97 16.16 0.60
CA GLU A 329 -14.05 15.50 1.55
C GLU A 329 -12.64 15.30 0.99
N PHE A 330 -12.40 15.70 -0.26
CA PHE A 330 -11.15 15.48 -0.99
C PHE A 330 -10.68 14.03 -0.88
N VAL A 331 -11.62 13.10 -1.04
CA VAL A 331 -11.33 11.68 -1.09
C VAL A 331 -10.63 11.41 -2.44
N PRO A 332 -9.60 10.55 -2.48
CA PRO A 332 -9.09 10.05 -3.75
C PRO A 332 -10.26 9.55 -4.59
N GLU A 333 -10.49 10.17 -5.75
CA GLU A 333 -11.57 9.71 -6.63
C GLU A 333 -11.31 8.24 -6.94
N ALA A 334 -12.29 7.36 -6.70
CA ALA A 334 -12.18 5.96 -7.09
C ALA A 334 -12.11 5.91 -8.63
N ALA A 335 -10.89 6.01 -9.17
CA ALA A 335 -10.67 5.98 -10.59
C ALA A 335 -11.04 4.58 -11.08
N ARG A 336 -12.14 4.45 -11.85
CA ARG A 336 -12.47 3.21 -12.58
C ARG A 336 -11.18 2.59 -13.12
N ALA A 337 -10.89 1.36 -12.70
CA ALA A 337 -9.63 0.70 -13.03
C ALA A 337 -9.43 0.76 -14.55
N SER A 338 -8.32 1.34 -14.97
CA SER A 338 -8.18 1.63 -16.39
C SER A 338 -7.96 0.34 -17.18
N VAL A 339 -8.61 0.18 -18.33
CA VAL A 339 -8.44 -1.03 -19.16
C VAL A 339 -7.08 -0.97 -19.88
N ARG A 340 -6.33 -2.08 -19.91
CA ARG A 340 -4.96 -2.12 -20.43
C ARG A 340 -4.64 -3.33 -21.31
N MET A 341 -4.02 -3.06 -22.45
CA MET A 341 -3.54 -4.06 -23.41
C MET A 341 -2.09 -4.45 -23.13
N LEU A 342 -1.79 -5.75 -23.19
CA LEU A 342 -0.42 -6.27 -23.18
C LEU A 342 0.24 -6.04 -24.56
N LYS A 343 1.53 -5.67 -24.50
CA LYS A 343 2.36 -5.35 -25.66
C LYS A 343 3.68 -6.14 -25.58
N ALA A 344 4.24 -6.47 -26.75
CA ALA A 344 5.50 -7.21 -26.84
C ALA A 344 6.69 -6.51 -26.16
N VAL A 345 6.65 -5.18 -26.03
CA VAL A 345 7.69 -4.39 -25.33
C VAL A 345 7.88 -4.82 -23.88
N TYR A 346 6.85 -5.37 -23.24
CA TYR A 346 6.90 -5.82 -21.84
C TYR A 346 7.68 -7.14 -21.66
N ALA A 347 8.06 -7.86 -22.72
CA ALA A 347 9.05 -8.93 -22.58
C ALA A 347 10.40 -8.42 -22.06
N GLY A 348 10.69 -7.13 -22.22
CA GLY A 348 11.97 -6.56 -21.84
C GLY A 348 13.12 -7.08 -22.70
N LYS A 349 14.34 -6.66 -22.38
CA LYS A 349 15.52 -6.93 -23.22
C LYS A 349 16.12 -8.33 -22.99
N HIS A 350 15.96 -8.88 -21.79
CA HIS A 350 16.68 -10.09 -21.36
C HIS A 350 15.85 -11.39 -21.41
N LEU A 351 14.51 -11.31 -21.36
CA LEU A 351 13.64 -12.48 -21.23
C LEU A 351 13.87 -13.52 -22.32
N SER A 352 13.81 -13.13 -23.58
CA SER A 352 13.92 -14.08 -24.69
C SER A 352 15.29 -14.77 -24.73
N SER A 353 16.39 -14.05 -24.44
CA SER A 353 17.73 -14.66 -24.36
C SER A 353 17.89 -15.57 -23.16
N PHE A 354 17.23 -15.25 -22.05
CA PHE A 354 17.22 -16.09 -20.85
C PHE A 354 16.47 -17.40 -21.13
N VAL A 355 15.23 -17.33 -21.62
CA VAL A 355 14.44 -18.52 -21.95
C VAL A 355 15.14 -19.36 -23.01
N ARG A 356 15.73 -18.74 -24.04
CA ARG A 356 16.52 -19.45 -25.06
C ARG A 356 17.59 -20.36 -24.46
N ARG A 357 18.24 -19.90 -23.39
CA ARG A 357 19.35 -20.63 -22.76
C ARG A 357 18.88 -21.84 -21.96
N PHE A 358 17.71 -21.76 -21.35
CA PHE A 358 17.13 -22.82 -20.52
C PHE A 358 16.01 -23.60 -21.21
N TYR A 359 15.80 -23.35 -22.50
CA TYR A 359 14.78 -23.98 -23.31
C TYR A 359 15.01 -25.50 -23.36
N ASN A 360 13.97 -26.27 -23.02
CA ASN A 360 13.96 -27.73 -22.97
C ASN A 360 15.03 -28.36 -22.05
N THR A 361 15.61 -27.60 -21.11
CA THR A 361 16.57 -28.16 -20.13
C THR A 361 15.89 -28.62 -18.84
N GLY A 362 14.57 -28.44 -18.71
CA GLY A 362 13.81 -28.73 -17.48
C GLY A 362 14.20 -27.87 -16.27
N ALA A 363 14.91 -26.76 -16.50
CA ALA A 363 15.43 -25.91 -15.42
C ALA A 363 14.41 -24.87 -14.94
N ILE A 364 13.60 -24.32 -15.84
CA ILE A 364 12.49 -23.45 -15.47
C ILE A 364 11.40 -24.35 -14.89
N ARG A 365 11.04 -24.14 -13.63
CA ARG A 365 10.05 -24.96 -12.93
C ARG A 365 8.99 -24.09 -12.27
N VAL A 366 7.75 -24.55 -12.36
CA VAL A 366 6.56 -23.83 -11.94
C VAL A 366 5.73 -24.75 -11.05
N ALA A 367 5.15 -24.21 -9.98
CA ALA A 367 4.29 -24.94 -9.03
C ALA A 367 4.94 -26.15 -8.35
N ARG A 368 6.28 -26.17 -8.24
CA ARG A 368 7.05 -27.33 -7.74
C ARG A 368 8.03 -26.90 -6.65
N ALA A 369 8.34 -27.81 -5.74
CA ALA A 369 9.36 -27.58 -4.72
C ALA A 369 10.74 -27.46 -5.40
N SER A 370 11.56 -26.50 -4.96
CA SER A 370 12.94 -26.35 -5.44
C SER A 370 13.86 -27.46 -4.93
N ASP A 371 13.50 -28.09 -3.82
CA ASP A 371 14.20 -29.22 -3.21
C ASP A 371 13.23 -30.06 -2.36
N ALA A 372 13.63 -31.29 -2.03
CA ALA A 372 12.84 -32.18 -1.17
C ALA A 372 12.85 -31.74 0.32
N GLN A 373 13.71 -30.78 0.70
CA GLN A 373 13.90 -30.33 2.09
C GLN A 373 13.09 -29.08 2.47
N SER A 374 12.80 -28.17 1.53
CA SER A 374 12.02 -26.95 1.81
C SER A 374 10.51 -27.20 1.89
N GLY A 375 10.03 -28.30 1.30
CA GLY A 375 8.63 -28.75 1.35
C GLY A 375 7.58 -27.77 0.82
N LYS A 376 7.97 -26.61 0.27
CA LYS A 376 7.05 -25.59 -0.22
C LYS A 376 7.19 -25.40 -1.73
N ALA A 377 6.10 -25.61 -2.45
CA ALA A 377 6.02 -25.37 -3.88
C ALA A 377 6.17 -23.86 -4.18
N ARG A 378 7.20 -23.51 -4.95
CA ARG A 378 7.42 -22.13 -5.41
C ARG A 378 6.58 -21.87 -6.65
N THR A 379 6.16 -20.62 -6.83
CA THR A 379 5.45 -20.22 -8.06
C THR A 379 6.36 -20.38 -9.28
N VAL A 380 7.61 -19.91 -9.18
CA VAL A 380 8.65 -20.14 -10.21
C VAL A 380 10.02 -20.34 -9.55
N SER A 381 10.71 -21.43 -9.89
CA SER A 381 12.10 -21.70 -9.53
C SER A 381 12.95 -21.98 -10.78
N ILE A 382 14.27 -21.80 -10.66
CA ILE A 382 15.24 -22.22 -11.69
C ILE A 382 16.12 -23.30 -11.05
N ASP A 383 15.96 -24.55 -11.47
CA ASP A 383 16.77 -25.69 -11.02
C ASP A 383 18.03 -25.78 -11.91
N LEU A 384 19.11 -25.17 -11.43
CA LEU A 384 20.37 -25.13 -12.18
C LEU A 384 21.05 -26.48 -12.25
N ARG A 385 20.78 -27.39 -11.30
CA ARG A 385 21.35 -28.75 -11.33
C ARG A 385 20.87 -29.51 -12.56
N ARG A 386 19.57 -29.40 -12.89
CA ARG A 386 19.03 -29.96 -14.15
C ARG A 386 19.66 -29.30 -15.37
N ALA A 387 19.75 -27.97 -15.38
CA ALA A 387 20.39 -27.25 -16.49
C ALA A 387 21.83 -27.70 -16.74
N LEU A 388 22.61 -27.90 -15.66
CA LEU A 388 24.00 -28.38 -15.71
C LEU A 388 24.13 -29.83 -16.18
N ALA A 389 23.14 -30.67 -15.87
CA ALA A 389 23.11 -32.08 -16.27
C ALA A 389 22.67 -32.26 -17.73
N GLU A 390 21.62 -31.55 -18.15
CA GLU A 390 20.95 -31.74 -19.44
C GLU A 390 21.52 -30.86 -20.57
N SER A 391 22.19 -29.75 -20.25
CA SER A 391 22.71 -28.81 -21.26
C SER A 391 24.21 -28.59 -21.15
N ALA A 392 24.96 -29.22 -22.08
CA ALA A 392 26.39 -28.99 -22.25
C ALA A 392 26.72 -27.52 -22.56
N GLU A 393 25.84 -26.81 -23.26
CA GLU A 393 26.02 -25.38 -23.56
C GLU A 393 25.90 -24.49 -22.32
N VAL A 394 24.94 -24.77 -21.43
CA VAL A 394 24.78 -24.09 -20.14
C VAL A 394 26.03 -24.33 -19.29
N ARG A 395 26.42 -25.60 -19.13
CA ARG A 395 27.60 -25.99 -18.37
C ARG A 395 28.87 -25.31 -18.90
N ALA A 396 29.12 -25.38 -20.20
CA ALA A 396 30.30 -24.77 -20.83
C ALA A 396 30.35 -23.25 -20.67
N GLN A 397 29.19 -22.57 -20.68
CA GLN A 397 29.15 -21.13 -20.43
C GLN A 397 29.49 -20.77 -18.98
N ILE A 398 28.97 -21.51 -18.01
CA ILE A 398 29.30 -21.32 -16.59
C ILE A 398 30.78 -21.60 -16.37
N GLU A 399 31.31 -22.71 -16.88
CA GLU A 399 32.74 -23.05 -16.78
C GLU A 399 33.63 -21.97 -17.43
N LYS A 400 33.24 -21.44 -18.58
CA LYS A 400 33.96 -20.35 -19.27
C LYS A 400 34.00 -19.09 -18.42
N ASP A 401 32.90 -18.72 -17.78
CA ASP A 401 32.82 -17.54 -16.93
C ASP A 401 33.57 -17.76 -15.61
N LEU A 402 33.46 -18.95 -15.00
CA LEU A 402 34.27 -19.34 -13.84
C LEU A 402 35.77 -19.23 -14.13
N LYS A 403 36.23 -19.78 -15.26
CA LYS A 403 37.65 -19.67 -15.70
C LYS A 403 38.13 -18.22 -15.85
N ARG A 404 37.23 -17.27 -16.12
CA ARG A 404 37.55 -15.84 -16.26
C ARG A 404 37.52 -15.08 -14.94
N GLN A 405 36.61 -15.45 -14.05
CA GLN A 405 36.31 -14.69 -12.83
C GLN A 405 37.02 -15.24 -11.59
N LEU A 406 37.43 -16.51 -11.61
CA LEU A 406 38.03 -17.17 -10.46
C LEU A 406 39.40 -16.54 -10.10
N PRO A 407 39.57 -15.98 -8.89
CA PRO A 407 40.81 -15.33 -8.49
C PRO A 407 41.97 -16.33 -8.35
N ALA A 408 43.19 -15.93 -8.74
CA ALA A 408 44.36 -16.80 -8.69
C ALA A 408 44.77 -17.23 -7.26
N GLN A 409 44.41 -16.44 -6.24
CA GLN A 409 44.66 -16.76 -4.83
C GLN A 409 43.40 -17.24 -4.09
N VAL A 410 42.40 -17.76 -4.82
CA VAL A 410 41.20 -18.30 -4.15
C VAL A 410 41.58 -19.43 -3.20
N ARG A 411 41.08 -19.35 -1.98
CA ARG A 411 41.17 -20.42 -0.98
C ARG A 411 39.79 -20.88 -0.56
N TRP A 412 38.84 -19.96 -0.46
CA TRP A 412 37.51 -20.24 0.07
C TRP A 412 36.48 -20.07 -1.02
N ILE A 413 35.75 -21.13 -1.35
CA ILE A 413 34.52 -21.05 -2.16
C ILE A 413 33.34 -21.03 -1.18
N VAL A 414 32.70 -19.89 -1.02
CA VAL A 414 31.61 -19.72 -0.07
C VAL A 414 30.28 -19.92 -0.78
N THR A 415 29.51 -20.93 -0.39
CA THR A 415 28.19 -21.23 -0.97
C THR A 415 27.06 -20.79 -0.04
N LEU A 416 25.92 -20.42 -0.61
CA LEU A 416 24.71 -20.07 0.14
C LEU A 416 24.05 -21.27 0.84
N GLY A 417 24.47 -22.50 0.50
CA GLY A 417 24.00 -23.74 1.11
C GLY A 417 22.78 -24.36 0.42
N ASP A 418 22.13 -23.65 -0.51
CA ASP A 418 21.07 -24.23 -1.34
C ASP A 418 21.63 -25.18 -2.42
N PRO A 419 20.83 -26.15 -2.92
CA PRO A 419 21.31 -27.16 -3.85
C PRO A 419 21.92 -26.61 -5.14
N ASP A 420 21.40 -25.50 -5.67
CA ASP A 420 21.92 -24.89 -6.90
C ASP A 420 23.26 -24.23 -6.64
N SER A 421 23.37 -23.43 -5.57
CA SER A 421 24.63 -22.80 -5.17
C SER A 421 25.72 -23.84 -4.87
N ASN A 422 25.37 -24.95 -4.23
CA ASN A 422 26.31 -26.04 -3.97
C ASN A 422 26.81 -26.71 -5.26
N ALA A 423 25.92 -26.96 -6.23
CA ALA A 423 26.33 -27.54 -7.51
C ALA A 423 27.28 -26.62 -8.29
N VAL A 424 27.05 -25.31 -8.25
CA VAL A 424 27.97 -24.33 -8.88
C VAL A 424 29.28 -24.23 -8.10
N ALA A 425 29.25 -24.33 -6.76
CA ALA A 425 30.45 -24.32 -5.92
C ALA A 425 31.36 -25.53 -6.21
N GLU A 426 30.78 -26.73 -6.39
CA GLU A 426 31.54 -27.91 -6.81
C GLU A 426 32.14 -27.75 -8.20
N LEU A 427 31.40 -27.17 -9.14
CA LEU A 427 31.93 -26.86 -10.48
C LEU A 427 33.07 -25.84 -10.41
N ALA A 428 32.94 -24.80 -9.58
CA ALA A 428 34.00 -23.81 -9.35
C ALA A 428 35.25 -24.43 -8.73
N LYS A 429 35.09 -25.36 -7.77
CA LYS A 429 36.19 -26.12 -7.18
C LYS A 429 36.89 -26.99 -8.23
N GLN A 430 36.13 -27.69 -9.07
CA GLN A 430 36.68 -28.46 -10.18
C GLN A 430 37.52 -27.58 -11.11
N VAL A 431 37.00 -26.42 -11.53
CA VAL A 431 37.72 -25.46 -12.37
C VAL A 431 38.99 -24.94 -11.69
N ALA A 432 38.95 -24.69 -10.39
CA ALA A 432 40.13 -24.25 -9.63
C ALA A 432 41.22 -25.33 -9.56
N LEU A 433 40.83 -26.59 -9.33
CA LEU A 433 41.76 -27.73 -9.30
C LEU A 433 42.40 -27.98 -10.68
N GLU A 434 41.61 -27.89 -11.76
CA GLU A 434 42.10 -27.98 -13.14
C GLU A 434 43.09 -26.86 -13.48
N ALA A 435 42.94 -25.68 -12.86
CA ALA A 435 43.87 -24.56 -12.97
C ALA A 435 45.13 -24.69 -12.07
N GLY A 436 45.24 -25.77 -11.29
CA GLY A 436 46.39 -26.05 -10.42
C GLY A 436 46.28 -25.49 -8.99
N LEU A 437 45.11 -25.02 -8.57
CA LEU A 437 44.88 -24.45 -7.24
C LEU A 437 44.51 -25.55 -6.23
N ALA A 438 45.50 -26.08 -5.51
CA ALA A 438 45.33 -27.26 -4.66
C ALA A 438 44.73 -27.02 -3.25
N ARG A 439 44.59 -25.75 -2.81
CA ARG A 439 44.18 -25.40 -1.44
C ARG A 439 42.75 -24.85 -1.32
N VAL A 440 41.87 -25.21 -2.26
CA VAL A 440 40.52 -24.65 -2.34
C VAL A 440 39.52 -25.49 -1.53
N GLU A 441 38.84 -24.84 -0.58
CA GLU A 441 37.82 -25.43 0.29
C GLU A 441 36.45 -24.80 0.02
N ILE A 442 35.39 -25.62 0.05
CA ILE A 442 34.01 -25.12 -0.02
C ILE A 442 33.51 -24.95 1.40
N VAL A 443 32.95 -23.78 1.70
CA VAL A 443 32.37 -23.45 3.01
C VAL A 443 30.92 -23.05 2.81
N GLY A 444 30.01 -23.77 3.45
CA GLY A 444 28.58 -23.43 3.45
C GLY A 444 28.23 -22.36 4.47
N THR A 445 27.05 -21.76 4.35
CA THR A 445 26.52 -20.77 5.31
C THR A 445 26.47 -21.28 6.75
N SER A 446 26.02 -22.51 6.97
CA SER A 446 25.97 -23.12 8.31
C SER A 446 27.35 -23.31 8.93
N GLU A 447 28.35 -23.62 8.12
CA GLU A 447 29.74 -23.74 8.58
C GLU A 447 30.34 -22.36 8.84
N LEU A 448 30.05 -21.39 7.99
CA LEU A 448 30.47 -20.00 8.15
C LEU A 448 29.98 -19.40 9.48
N ASP A 449 28.75 -19.71 9.88
CA ASP A 449 28.17 -19.28 11.18
C ASP A 449 28.96 -19.79 12.39
N SER A 450 29.64 -20.94 12.26
CA SER A 450 30.40 -21.57 13.36
C SER A 450 31.88 -21.18 13.40
N ARG A 451 32.39 -20.49 12.37
CA ARG A 451 33.80 -20.13 12.25
C ARG A 451 34.06 -18.80 12.97
N GLN A 452 35.25 -18.68 13.57
CA GLN A 452 35.73 -17.43 14.16
C GLN A 452 36.52 -16.58 13.15
N GLU A 453 37.17 -17.23 12.18
CA GLU A 453 37.99 -16.59 11.14
C GLU A 453 38.05 -17.48 9.88
N LEU A 454 38.14 -16.84 8.71
CA LEU A 454 38.60 -17.40 7.45
C LEU A 454 40.02 -16.87 7.21
N GLY A 455 41.03 -17.70 7.45
CA GLY A 455 42.43 -17.31 7.27
C GLY A 455 42.78 -16.92 5.82
N ASP A 456 44.06 -16.60 5.59
CA ASP A 456 44.56 -15.97 4.35
C ASP A 456 44.09 -16.59 3.03
N GLY A 457 43.85 -15.76 2.01
CA GLY A 457 43.48 -16.16 0.65
C GLY A 457 42.06 -15.75 0.28
N HIS A 458 41.81 -15.46 -0.99
CA HIS A 458 40.56 -14.81 -1.42
C HIS A 458 39.33 -15.69 -1.23
N ALA A 459 38.21 -15.04 -0.85
CA ALA A 459 36.89 -15.64 -0.78
C ALA A 459 36.11 -15.44 -2.08
N PHE A 460 35.71 -16.55 -2.71
CA PHE A 460 34.89 -16.59 -3.92
C PHE A 460 33.46 -17.04 -3.54
N VAL A 461 32.57 -16.08 -3.40
CA VAL A 461 31.17 -16.32 -3.01
C VAL A 461 30.38 -16.74 -4.25
N VAL A 462 29.84 -17.96 -4.22
CA VAL A 462 29.09 -18.54 -5.33
C VAL A 462 27.61 -18.64 -4.97
N ALA A 463 26.77 -18.15 -5.87
CA ALA A 463 25.34 -18.32 -5.81
C ALA A 463 24.79 -18.90 -7.12
N GLY A 464 23.87 -19.86 -7.00
CA GLY A 464 23.12 -20.42 -8.11
C GLY A 464 22.12 -19.41 -8.65
N THR A 465 20.92 -19.38 -8.08
CA THR A 465 19.84 -18.47 -8.49
C THR A 465 19.49 -17.50 -7.36
N ILE A 466 19.45 -16.19 -7.66
CA ILE A 466 19.15 -15.13 -6.68
C ILE A 466 17.97 -14.29 -7.11
N ALA A 467 16.98 -14.12 -6.22
CA ALA A 467 15.88 -13.17 -6.42
C ALA A 467 16.07 -11.86 -5.63
N SER A 468 16.02 -11.91 -4.30
CA SER A 468 16.10 -10.71 -3.43
C SER A 468 17.51 -10.31 -3.01
N GLY A 469 18.48 -11.23 -3.09
CA GLY A 469 19.86 -11.00 -2.63
C GLY A 469 20.07 -11.03 -1.11
N ARG A 470 19.02 -11.28 -0.30
CA ARG A 470 19.13 -11.26 1.17
C ARG A 470 20.16 -12.26 1.71
N ALA A 471 20.24 -13.45 1.12
CA ALA A 471 21.25 -14.45 1.50
C ALA A 471 22.67 -13.98 1.19
N LEU A 472 22.89 -13.34 0.03
CA LEU A 472 24.19 -12.75 -0.32
C LEU A 472 24.59 -11.62 0.63
N LEU A 473 23.64 -10.75 1.01
CA LEU A 473 23.90 -9.68 1.98
C LEU A 473 24.26 -10.25 3.37
N ASN A 474 23.61 -11.33 3.79
CA ASN A 474 23.95 -12.01 5.03
C ASN A 474 25.37 -12.58 5.00
N VAL A 475 25.73 -13.30 3.93
CA VAL A 475 27.10 -13.81 3.75
C VAL A 475 28.11 -12.67 3.68
N SER A 476 27.82 -11.60 2.95
CA SER A 476 28.67 -10.39 2.89
C SER A 476 28.91 -9.81 4.28
N ARG A 477 27.86 -9.67 5.09
CA ARG A 477 27.97 -9.17 6.47
C ARG A 477 28.82 -10.08 7.35
N GLN A 478 28.70 -11.40 7.22
CA GLN A 478 29.53 -12.34 7.98
C GLN A 478 30.99 -12.28 7.54
N LEU A 479 31.25 -12.27 6.23
CA LEU A 479 32.61 -12.20 5.69
C LEU A 479 33.34 -10.93 6.12
N ARG A 480 32.64 -9.79 6.29
CA ARG A 480 33.25 -8.56 6.83
C ARG A 480 33.85 -8.71 8.23
N TYR A 481 33.40 -9.69 9.02
CA TYR A 481 33.94 -9.96 10.37
C TYR A 481 34.92 -11.13 10.39
N LEU A 482 34.73 -12.08 9.49
CA LEU A 482 35.46 -13.34 9.48
C LEU A 482 36.67 -13.29 8.55
N HIS A 483 36.74 -12.33 7.62
CA HIS A 483 37.69 -12.37 6.52
C HIS A 483 38.21 -10.98 6.17
N ASP A 484 39.53 -10.82 6.22
CA ASP A 484 40.22 -9.54 5.99
C ASP A 484 40.84 -9.43 4.57
N ASP A 485 40.61 -10.40 3.69
CA ASP A 485 41.15 -10.46 2.32
C ASP A 485 40.02 -10.27 1.27
N HIS A 486 40.38 -10.27 -0.02
CA HIS A 486 39.51 -9.89 -1.12
C HIS A 486 38.33 -10.87 -1.32
N ILE A 487 37.12 -10.31 -1.44
CA ILE A 487 35.88 -11.03 -1.72
C ILE A 487 35.47 -10.83 -3.18
N HIS A 488 35.09 -11.91 -3.87
CA HIS A 488 34.54 -11.86 -5.23
C HIS A 488 33.23 -12.64 -5.27
N TYR A 489 32.15 -12.00 -5.76
CA TYR A 489 30.83 -12.61 -5.94
C TYR A 489 30.61 -13.14 -7.36
N PHE A 490 30.15 -14.38 -7.47
CA PHE A 490 29.77 -15.03 -8.73
C PHE A 490 28.34 -15.57 -8.63
N VAL A 491 27.44 -15.01 -9.43
CA VAL A 491 26.02 -15.36 -9.45
C VAL A 491 25.66 -15.98 -10.80
N VAL A 492 25.14 -17.19 -10.85
CA VAL A 492 24.78 -17.80 -12.14
C VAL A 492 23.53 -17.14 -12.72
N CYS A 493 22.43 -17.11 -11.97
CA CYS A 493 21.16 -16.54 -12.40
C CYS A 493 20.70 -15.42 -11.47
N ALA A 494 20.77 -14.18 -11.96
CA ALA A 494 20.20 -13.02 -11.27
C ALA A 494 18.74 -12.79 -11.74
N ARG A 495 17.79 -12.89 -10.80
CA ARG A 495 16.34 -12.76 -10.98
C ARG A 495 15.71 -11.64 -10.13
N PRO A 496 16.24 -10.40 -10.17
CA PRO A 496 15.74 -9.32 -9.33
C PRO A 496 14.33 -8.87 -9.75
N ARG A 497 13.63 -8.18 -8.84
CA ARG A 497 12.35 -7.53 -9.16
C ARG A 497 12.47 -6.40 -10.20
N SER A 498 13.63 -5.77 -10.31
CA SER A 498 13.91 -4.72 -11.29
C SER A 498 15.41 -4.48 -11.46
N GLU A 499 15.83 -3.86 -12.55
CA GLU A 499 17.22 -3.41 -12.74
C GLU A 499 17.69 -2.45 -11.64
N ALA A 500 16.82 -1.58 -11.15
CA ALA A 500 17.15 -0.66 -10.05
C ALA A 500 17.44 -1.42 -8.75
N ALA A 501 16.64 -2.43 -8.42
CA ALA A 501 16.87 -3.27 -7.25
C ALA A 501 18.19 -4.05 -7.36
N TRP A 502 18.53 -4.53 -8.55
CA TRP A 502 19.82 -5.18 -8.80
C TRP A 502 21.01 -4.24 -8.66
N LYS A 503 20.91 -3.02 -9.19
CA LYS A 503 21.96 -1.99 -9.04
C LYS A 503 22.18 -1.64 -7.56
N SER A 504 21.11 -1.51 -6.78
CA SER A 504 21.21 -1.27 -5.33
C SER A 504 21.92 -2.43 -4.64
N LEU A 505 21.46 -3.67 -4.84
CA LEU A 505 22.09 -4.87 -4.25
C LEU A 505 23.57 -4.99 -4.64
N THR A 506 23.88 -4.72 -5.92
CA THR A 506 25.25 -4.74 -6.43
C THR A 506 26.09 -3.66 -5.75
N SER A 507 25.56 -2.45 -5.56
CA SER A 507 26.27 -1.38 -4.84
C SER A 507 26.60 -1.79 -3.40
N ASP A 508 25.64 -2.39 -2.69
CA ASP A 508 25.80 -2.79 -1.30
C ASP A 508 26.82 -3.92 -1.12
N LEU A 509 26.85 -4.89 -2.04
CA LEU A 509 27.78 -6.02 -2.02
C LEU A 509 29.20 -5.62 -2.42
N ARG A 510 29.34 -4.65 -3.34
CA ARG A 510 30.65 -4.23 -3.86
C ARG A 510 31.39 -3.27 -2.92
N TRP A 511 30.73 -2.77 -1.87
CA TRP A 511 31.31 -1.84 -0.90
C TRP A 511 32.29 -2.55 0.05
N GLY A 512 33.54 -2.04 0.11
CA GLY A 512 34.62 -2.51 1.00
C GLY A 512 35.45 -1.33 1.53
N GLU A 513 36.27 -1.55 2.56
CA GLU A 513 37.18 -0.53 3.09
C GLU A 513 38.40 -0.35 2.17
N GLY A 514 38.57 0.85 1.60
CA GLY A 514 39.72 1.22 0.76
C GLY A 514 39.39 1.49 -0.72
N PRO A 515 40.40 1.56 -1.60
CA PRO A 515 40.23 1.90 -3.02
C PRO A 515 39.74 0.74 -3.91
N ALA A 516 39.48 -0.46 -3.37
CA ALA A 516 39.09 -1.64 -4.13
C ALA A 516 37.63 -2.05 -3.83
N PHE A 517 36.75 -1.87 -4.81
CA PHE A 517 35.39 -2.43 -4.78
C PHE A 517 35.46 -3.95 -5.01
N TYR A 518 34.73 -4.74 -4.21
CA TYR A 518 34.60 -6.18 -4.46
C TYR A 518 33.97 -6.41 -5.84
N PRO A 519 34.51 -7.30 -6.69
CA PRO A 519 33.91 -7.65 -7.97
C PRO A 519 32.65 -8.49 -7.78
N LEU A 520 31.67 -8.27 -8.66
CA LEU A 520 30.46 -9.09 -8.78
C LEU A 520 30.23 -9.39 -10.26
N HIS A 521 30.19 -10.67 -10.60
CA HIS A 521 29.84 -11.15 -11.94
C HIS A 521 28.52 -11.93 -11.87
N ASN A 522 27.64 -11.70 -12.84
CA ASN A 522 26.49 -12.55 -13.06
C ASN A 522 26.47 -13.11 -14.49
N VAL A 523 26.15 -14.40 -14.66
CA VAL A 523 26.16 -15.06 -15.98
C VAL A 523 24.90 -14.70 -16.76
N TRP A 524 23.72 -14.91 -16.16
CA TRP A 524 22.43 -14.56 -16.74
C TRP A 524 21.65 -13.62 -15.83
N PHE A 525 20.81 -12.81 -16.46
CA PHE A 525 19.98 -11.81 -15.81
C PHE A 525 18.59 -11.83 -16.43
N VAL A 526 17.55 -11.76 -15.61
CA VAL A 526 16.18 -11.52 -16.06
C VAL A 526 15.39 -10.88 -14.93
N GLU A 527 14.65 -9.82 -15.23
CA GLU A 527 13.70 -9.28 -14.25
C GLU A 527 12.57 -10.29 -14.08
N SER A 528 12.25 -10.64 -12.84
CA SER A 528 11.15 -11.56 -12.59
C SER A 528 10.47 -11.26 -11.27
N GLU A 529 9.23 -11.73 -11.18
CA GLU A 529 8.43 -11.56 -9.99
C GLU A 529 9.03 -12.34 -8.80
N PRO A 530 8.99 -11.79 -7.57
CA PRO A 530 9.27 -12.57 -6.37
C PRO A 530 8.25 -13.72 -6.19
N ASP A 531 8.62 -14.71 -5.38
CA ASP A 531 7.72 -15.81 -5.05
C ASP A 531 6.44 -15.30 -4.36
N ARG A 532 5.30 -15.93 -4.68
CA ARG A 532 3.98 -15.46 -4.24
C ARG A 532 3.55 -16.00 -2.88
N GLY A 533 4.28 -16.96 -2.30
CA GLY A 533 3.92 -17.53 -1.00
C GLY A 533 2.49 -18.05 -0.98
N GLU A 534 1.63 -17.46 -0.14
CA GLU A 534 0.22 -17.83 0.02
C GLU A 534 -0.65 -17.43 -1.19
N ASP A 535 -0.24 -16.42 -1.97
CA ASP A 535 -0.91 -16.00 -3.22
C ASP A 535 -0.52 -16.88 -4.43
N ASN A 536 0.02 -18.07 -4.18
CA ASN A 536 0.39 -19.01 -5.23
C ASN A 536 -0.88 -19.50 -5.98
N PRO A 537 -0.95 -19.36 -7.33
CA PRO A 537 -2.15 -19.67 -8.10
C PRO A 537 -2.65 -21.11 -7.98
N TRP A 538 -1.77 -22.08 -7.70
CA TRP A 538 -2.14 -23.49 -7.52
C TRP A 538 -2.63 -23.78 -6.11
N LEU A 539 -2.13 -23.06 -5.10
CA LEU A 539 -2.70 -23.10 -3.75
C LEU A 539 -4.10 -22.48 -3.72
N LEU A 540 -4.29 -21.37 -4.44
CA LEU A 540 -5.59 -20.71 -4.59
C LEU A 540 -6.59 -21.58 -5.38
N GLU A 541 -6.12 -22.29 -6.41
CA GLU A 541 -6.93 -23.31 -7.10
C GLU A 541 -7.36 -24.42 -6.15
N LEU A 542 -6.43 -25.00 -5.39
CA LEU A 542 -6.72 -26.07 -4.45
C LEU A 542 -7.77 -25.65 -3.42
N ALA A 543 -7.66 -24.42 -2.89
CA ALA A 543 -8.65 -23.86 -1.98
C ALA A 543 -10.03 -23.73 -2.64
N ALA A 544 -10.10 -23.21 -3.87
CA ALA A 544 -11.35 -23.06 -4.61
C ALA A 544 -11.99 -24.41 -4.95
N LEU A 545 -11.22 -25.39 -5.43
CA LEU A 545 -11.73 -26.71 -5.78
C LEU A 545 -12.29 -27.45 -4.57
N ARG A 546 -11.70 -27.27 -3.37
CA ARG A 546 -12.28 -27.82 -2.12
C ARG A 546 -13.66 -27.22 -1.82
N VAL A 547 -13.85 -25.92 -2.07
CA VAL A 547 -15.16 -25.26 -1.93
C VAL A 547 -16.15 -25.78 -2.97
N VAL A 548 -15.71 -25.95 -4.22
CA VAL A 548 -16.53 -26.52 -5.31
C VAL A 548 -16.96 -27.94 -4.96
N HIS A 549 -16.01 -28.81 -4.59
CA HIS A 549 -16.26 -30.20 -4.21
C HIS A 549 -17.25 -30.33 -3.06
N ALA A 550 -17.16 -29.47 -2.04
CA ALA A 550 -18.08 -29.48 -0.91
C ALA A 550 -19.49 -29.01 -1.26
N ALA A 551 -19.62 -28.02 -2.16
CA ALA A 551 -20.91 -27.41 -2.48
C ALA A 551 -21.68 -28.11 -3.61
N LEU A 552 -20.99 -28.84 -4.49
CA LEU A 552 -21.58 -29.41 -5.69
C LEU A 552 -22.67 -30.46 -5.40
N PRO A 553 -22.50 -31.40 -4.44
CA PRO A 553 -23.53 -32.42 -4.17
C PRO A 553 -24.86 -31.85 -3.68
N ASP A 554 -24.83 -30.79 -2.86
CA ASP A 554 -26.03 -30.13 -2.35
C ASP A 554 -26.76 -29.36 -3.45
N ALA A 555 -26.01 -28.71 -4.35
CA ALA A 555 -26.58 -27.93 -5.44
C ALA A 555 -27.06 -28.80 -6.62
N HIS A 556 -26.38 -29.91 -6.89
CA HIS A 556 -26.61 -30.82 -8.01
C HIS A 556 -26.39 -32.28 -7.56
N PRO A 557 -27.39 -32.95 -6.97
CA PRO A 557 -27.24 -34.32 -6.46
C PRO A 557 -26.74 -35.34 -7.50
N ASP A 558 -27.12 -35.16 -8.76
CA ASP A 558 -26.67 -36.00 -9.88
C ASP A 558 -25.15 -35.98 -10.11
N SER A 559 -24.42 -34.99 -9.57
CA SER A 559 -22.96 -34.92 -9.65
C SER A 559 -22.23 -36.04 -8.92
N LEU A 560 -22.92 -36.75 -8.02
CA LEU A 560 -22.39 -37.92 -7.30
C LEU A 560 -22.18 -39.13 -8.23
N ASP A 561 -22.98 -39.24 -9.29
CA ASP A 561 -23.04 -40.44 -10.12
C ASP A 561 -22.58 -40.20 -11.58
N ASP A 562 -22.34 -38.96 -11.98
CA ASP A 562 -22.01 -38.60 -13.37
C ASP A 562 -20.52 -38.33 -13.65
N GLY A 563 -19.65 -38.53 -12.65
CA GLY A 563 -18.20 -38.36 -12.74
C GLY A 563 -17.69 -36.94 -12.53
N SER A 564 -18.58 -35.94 -12.41
CA SER A 564 -18.20 -34.54 -12.15
C SER A 564 -17.44 -34.38 -10.83
N LEU A 565 -17.95 -34.98 -9.75
CA LEU A 565 -17.33 -34.87 -8.42
C LEU A 565 -15.97 -35.57 -8.37
N ASP A 566 -15.87 -36.76 -8.99
CA ASP A 566 -14.62 -37.52 -9.10
C ASP A 566 -13.55 -36.74 -9.86
N ALA A 567 -13.90 -36.03 -10.93
CA ALA A 567 -12.95 -35.20 -11.68
C ALA A 567 -12.41 -34.03 -10.84
N VAL A 568 -13.26 -33.42 -10.00
CA VAL A 568 -12.82 -32.39 -9.04
C VAL A 568 -11.89 -33.01 -7.98
N ALA A 569 -12.24 -34.17 -7.43
CA ALA A 569 -11.43 -34.88 -6.45
C ALA A 569 -10.05 -35.28 -7.01
N GLN A 570 -10.01 -35.83 -8.23
CA GLN A 570 -8.76 -36.18 -8.92
C GLN A 570 -7.85 -34.96 -9.10
N ARG A 571 -8.41 -33.78 -9.41
CA ARG A 571 -7.62 -32.55 -9.52
C ARG A 571 -7.11 -32.07 -8.17
N ILE A 572 -7.92 -32.18 -7.11
CA ILE A 572 -7.50 -31.87 -5.72
C ILE A 572 -6.33 -32.77 -5.31
N ASP A 573 -6.42 -34.07 -5.61
CA ASP A 573 -5.38 -35.05 -5.29
C ASP A 573 -4.08 -34.73 -6.06
N ALA A 574 -4.17 -34.43 -7.35
CA ALA A 574 -3.01 -34.04 -8.17
C ALA A 574 -2.29 -32.78 -7.66
N LEU A 575 -3.03 -31.84 -7.07
CA LEU A 575 -2.47 -30.62 -6.46
C LEU A 575 -1.95 -30.82 -5.03
N SER A 576 -2.44 -31.85 -4.34
CA SER A 576 -2.08 -32.15 -2.94
C SER A 576 -0.91 -33.14 -2.85
N ASP A 577 -0.70 -33.96 -3.87
CA ASP A 577 0.35 -34.97 -3.89
C ASP A 577 1.71 -34.41 -4.34
N GLU A 578 2.57 -34.13 -3.35
CA GLU A 578 3.94 -33.68 -3.58
C GLU A 578 4.79 -34.71 -4.35
N SER A 579 4.45 -36.00 -4.29
CA SER A 579 5.18 -37.05 -5.00
C SER A 579 4.90 -37.07 -6.51
N SER A 580 3.75 -36.53 -6.91
CA SER A 580 3.32 -36.39 -8.31
C SER A 580 3.62 -35.00 -8.89
N ALA A 581 4.34 -34.13 -8.18
CA ALA A 581 4.57 -32.74 -8.58
C ALA A 581 5.29 -32.59 -9.95
N GLU A 582 6.10 -33.56 -10.38
CA GLU A 582 6.72 -33.58 -11.71
C GLU A 582 5.69 -33.80 -12.84
N ALA A 583 4.62 -34.56 -12.56
CA ALA A 583 3.56 -34.89 -13.52
C ALA A 583 2.36 -33.92 -13.43
N LEU A 584 2.44 -32.88 -12.59
CA LEU A 584 1.37 -31.90 -12.44
C LEU A 584 1.12 -31.15 -13.75
N VAL A 585 -0.08 -31.29 -14.29
CA VAL A 585 -0.60 -30.45 -15.37
C VAL A 585 -0.82 -29.04 -14.82
N LEU A 586 -0.07 -28.04 -15.31
CA LEU A 586 -0.13 -26.68 -14.77
C LEU A 586 -1.44 -25.97 -15.11
N PHE A 587 -1.95 -26.22 -16.32
CA PHE A 587 -3.20 -25.64 -16.82
C PHE A 587 -4.17 -26.76 -17.22
N PRO A 588 -5.30 -26.97 -16.51
CA PRO A 588 -6.32 -27.90 -16.95
C PRO A 588 -6.84 -27.52 -18.35
N ALA A 589 -6.60 -28.39 -19.31
CA ALA A 589 -7.20 -28.30 -20.64
C ALA A 589 -8.70 -28.60 -20.61
N SER A 590 -9.38 -28.39 -21.73
CA SER A 590 -10.68 -29.00 -21.97
C SER A 590 -10.56 -30.53 -21.83
N ASP A 591 -11.40 -31.12 -21.00
CA ASP A 591 -11.45 -32.56 -20.75
C ASP A 591 -12.35 -33.31 -21.76
N HIS A 592 -12.80 -32.62 -22.81
CA HIS A 592 -13.62 -33.21 -23.88
C HIS A 592 -12.91 -34.37 -24.60
N GLY A 593 -13.52 -35.56 -24.55
CA GLY A 593 -13.15 -36.70 -25.40
C GLY A 593 -11.81 -37.40 -25.05
N GLY A 594 -11.18 -37.07 -23.92
CA GLY A 594 -10.01 -37.78 -23.40
C GLY A 594 -8.72 -37.69 -24.24
N ALA A 595 -8.64 -36.80 -25.23
CA ALA A 595 -7.46 -36.59 -26.07
C ALA A 595 -6.52 -35.52 -25.48
N SER A 596 -5.20 -35.73 -25.62
CA SER A 596 -4.07 -34.90 -25.15
C SER A 596 -4.42 -33.73 -24.22
N THR A 597 -4.23 -33.94 -22.93
CA THR A 597 -4.45 -32.95 -21.86
C THR A 597 -3.42 -31.81 -21.84
N GLU A 598 -2.36 -31.89 -22.65
CA GLU A 598 -1.27 -30.92 -22.63
C GLU A 598 -1.50 -29.79 -23.64
N LEU A 599 -1.73 -28.58 -23.13
CA LEU A 599 -1.84 -27.37 -23.93
C LEU A 599 -0.48 -27.01 -24.54
N THR A 600 -0.43 -26.86 -25.85
CA THR A 600 0.79 -26.53 -26.61
C THR A 600 0.78 -25.09 -27.11
N LEU A 601 1.98 -24.58 -27.41
CA LEU A 601 2.19 -23.24 -27.95
C LEU A 601 2.21 -23.29 -29.49
N ASN A 602 1.42 -22.44 -30.15
CA ASN A 602 1.46 -22.34 -31.61
C ASN A 602 2.76 -21.66 -32.10
N PRO A 603 3.17 -21.93 -33.36
CA PRO A 603 4.30 -21.25 -33.99
C PRO A 603 4.16 -19.71 -33.99
N ASN A 604 5.28 -19.01 -34.09
CA ASN A 604 5.38 -17.53 -34.11
C ASN A 604 5.04 -16.83 -32.78
N PHE A 605 5.42 -17.41 -31.65
CA PHE A 605 5.19 -16.80 -30.34
C PHE A 605 5.86 -15.42 -30.19
N ALA A 606 5.03 -14.40 -29.92
CA ALA A 606 5.43 -12.98 -30.04
C ALA A 606 6.49 -12.51 -29.02
N PHE A 607 6.64 -13.21 -27.88
CA PHE A 607 7.54 -12.79 -26.80
C PHE A 607 8.94 -13.44 -26.89
N TRP A 608 9.14 -14.40 -27.79
CA TRP A 608 10.45 -15.00 -28.06
C TRP A 608 11.01 -14.51 -29.39
N LYS A 609 12.22 -13.96 -29.35
CA LYS A 609 12.96 -13.51 -30.54
C LYS A 609 13.58 -14.67 -31.32
N PHE A 610 13.73 -15.83 -30.68
CA PHE A 610 14.17 -17.04 -31.36
C PHE A 610 12.96 -17.83 -31.85
N ARG A 611 13.11 -18.48 -33.01
CA ARG A 611 12.14 -19.41 -33.58
C ARG A 611 12.31 -20.76 -32.89
N PHE A 612 11.43 -21.09 -31.94
CA PHE A 612 11.53 -22.35 -31.19
C PHE A 612 11.30 -23.56 -32.10
N GLU A 613 10.61 -23.38 -33.23
CA GLU A 613 10.37 -24.41 -34.26
C GLU A 613 11.67 -24.91 -34.91
N ASN A 614 12.75 -24.12 -34.81
CA ASN A 614 14.07 -24.46 -35.35
C ASN A 614 15.01 -25.03 -34.28
N VAL A 615 14.47 -25.45 -33.14
CA VAL A 615 15.21 -25.84 -31.95
C VAL A 615 14.72 -27.21 -31.52
N PRO A 616 15.61 -28.14 -31.13
CA PRO A 616 15.19 -29.41 -30.58
C PRO A 616 14.30 -29.24 -29.34
N GLY A 617 13.19 -29.96 -29.28
CA GLY A 617 12.24 -29.97 -28.17
C GLY A 617 11.06 -29.01 -28.37
N GLU A 618 9.93 -29.33 -27.71
CA GLU A 618 8.70 -28.54 -27.75
C GLU A 618 8.61 -27.60 -26.54
N PRO A 619 7.99 -26.41 -26.67
CA PRO A 619 7.82 -25.49 -25.54
C PRO A 619 7.05 -26.14 -24.38
N THR A 620 7.58 -26.04 -23.16
CA THR A 620 6.90 -26.57 -21.97
C THR A 620 5.94 -25.54 -21.37
N GLN A 621 4.91 -26.00 -20.64
CA GLN A 621 4.01 -25.10 -19.92
C GLN A 621 4.75 -24.23 -18.89
N ASP A 622 5.82 -24.75 -18.27
CA ASP A 622 6.70 -24.01 -17.37
C ASP A 622 7.35 -22.79 -18.04
N GLU A 623 7.88 -22.96 -19.24
CA GLU A 623 8.54 -21.91 -20.01
C GLU A 623 7.54 -20.84 -20.48
N VAL A 624 6.35 -21.26 -20.90
CA VAL A 624 5.28 -20.33 -21.29
C VAL A 624 4.80 -19.54 -20.09
N PHE A 625 4.53 -20.21 -18.95
CA PHE A 625 4.12 -19.54 -17.72
C PHE A 625 5.18 -18.53 -17.27
N PHE A 626 6.45 -18.95 -17.21
CA PHE A 626 7.54 -18.06 -16.81
C PHE A 626 7.64 -16.83 -17.72
N THR A 627 7.46 -17.02 -19.02
CA THR A 627 7.45 -15.92 -19.99
C THR A 627 6.31 -14.96 -19.69
N MET A 628 5.08 -15.44 -19.57
CA MET A 628 3.92 -14.58 -19.35
C MET A 628 3.91 -13.92 -17.97
N ALA A 629 4.34 -14.63 -16.92
CA ALA A 629 4.53 -14.06 -15.60
C ALA A 629 5.57 -12.93 -15.61
N THR A 630 6.67 -13.09 -16.35
CA THR A 630 7.68 -12.04 -16.52
C THR A 630 7.16 -10.85 -17.32
N VAL A 631 6.40 -11.09 -18.39
CA VAL A 631 5.75 -10.04 -19.19
C VAL A 631 4.79 -9.21 -18.33
N LEU A 632 3.93 -9.87 -17.55
CA LEU A 632 3.00 -9.18 -16.64
C LEU A 632 3.73 -8.45 -15.52
N HIS A 633 4.80 -9.03 -14.97
CA HIS A 633 5.66 -8.38 -14.00
C HIS A 633 6.27 -7.09 -14.57
N ASN A 634 6.89 -7.15 -15.74
CA ASN A 634 7.47 -5.97 -16.38
C ASN A 634 6.40 -4.93 -16.75
N PHE A 635 5.20 -5.37 -17.16
CA PHE A 635 4.07 -4.48 -17.39
C PHE A 635 3.68 -3.73 -16.13
N ARG A 636 3.53 -4.40 -14.98
CA ARG A 636 3.23 -3.77 -13.67
C ARG A 636 4.22 -2.67 -13.31
N TYR A 637 5.51 -2.93 -13.50
CA TYR A 637 6.59 -1.99 -13.19
C TYR A 637 6.84 -0.94 -14.28
N SER A 638 6.05 -0.95 -15.37
CA SER A 638 6.08 0.08 -16.40
C SER A 638 5.24 1.30 -16.03
N ALA A 639 5.46 2.42 -16.74
CA ALA A 639 4.64 3.63 -16.60
C ALA A 639 3.15 3.41 -16.94
N GLU A 640 2.83 2.40 -17.78
CA GLU A 640 1.46 2.04 -18.14
C GLU A 640 0.78 1.17 -17.07
N GLY A 641 1.54 0.29 -16.39
CA GLY A 641 1.04 -0.58 -15.33
C GLY A 641 0.91 0.13 -13.98
N ARG A 642 1.86 0.98 -13.58
CA ARG A 642 1.77 1.74 -12.32
C ARG A 642 1.51 0.84 -11.10
N TYR A 643 2.40 -0.12 -10.84
CA TYR A 643 2.27 -1.11 -9.76
C TYR A 643 1.80 -0.55 -8.40
N ALA A 644 2.23 0.67 -8.04
CA ALA A 644 1.84 1.35 -6.79
C ALA A 644 0.32 1.60 -6.67
N LEU A 645 -0.43 1.61 -7.77
CA LEU A 645 -1.88 1.77 -7.75
C LEU A 645 -2.64 0.51 -7.34
N PHE A 646 -2.01 -0.69 -7.39
CA PHE A 646 -2.68 -1.95 -7.00
C PHE A 646 -3.06 -2.03 -5.53
N SER A 647 -2.29 -1.38 -4.66
CA SER A 647 -2.53 -1.39 -3.22
C SER A 647 -3.61 -0.39 -2.80
N LEU A 648 -4.12 0.42 -3.73
CA LEU A 648 -5.12 1.44 -3.45
C LEU A 648 -6.52 0.94 -3.85
N PRO A 649 -7.47 0.85 -2.89
CA PRO A 649 -8.84 0.46 -3.19
C PRO A 649 -9.44 1.33 -4.31
N GLY A 650 -10.09 0.69 -5.28
CA GLY A 650 -10.72 1.36 -6.41
C GLY A 650 -9.74 2.01 -7.39
N HIS A 651 -8.43 1.72 -7.31
CA HIS A 651 -7.41 2.17 -8.25
C HIS A 651 -6.66 0.98 -8.84
N GLY A 652 -6.02 1.19 -9.99
CA GLY A 652 -5.28 0.15 -10.70
C GLY A 652 -5.72 0.01 -12.15
N TYR A 653 -5.56 -1.18 -12.70
CA TYR A 653 -5.98 -1.51 -14.05
C TYR A 653 -6.58 -2.91 -14.11
N VAL A 654 -7.43 -3.12 -15.11
CA VAL A 654 -7.88 -4.43 -15.54
C VAL A 654 -7.21 -4.75 -16.88
N LEU A 655 -6.88 -6.00 -17.10
CA LEU A 655 -6.43 -6.44 -18.41
C LEU A 655 -7.59 -6.29 -19.40
N ASP A 656 -7.30 -5.83 -20.60
CA ASP A 656 -8.30 -5.77 -21.66
C ASP A 656 -8.68 -7.19 -22.11
N PRO A 657 -9.97 -7.54 -22.22
CA PRO A 657 -10.42 -8.83 -22.73
C PRO A 657 -9.83 -9.19 -24.09
N LEU A 658 -9.55 -8.21 -24.94
CA LEU A 658 -8.93 -8.41 -26.25
C LEU A 658 -7.53 -9.06 -26.16
N ASN A 659 -6.87 -9.03 -25.00
CA ASN A 659 -5.66 -9.83 -24.79
C ASN A 659 -5.91 -11.32 -25.01
N PHE A 660 -7.05 -11.86 -24.57
CA PHE A 660 -7.38 -13.28 -24.70
C PHE A 660 -7.78 -13.66 -26.12
N GLY A 661 -8.39 -12.75 -26.88
CA GLY A 661 -8.66 -12.94 -28.31
C GLY A 661 -7.39 -12.83 -29.18
N ARG A 662 -6.44 -11.97 -28.81
CA ARG A 662 -5.16 -11.80 -29.55
C ARG A 662 -4.16 -12.92 -29.28
N PHE A 663 -4.09 -13.39 -28.04
CA PHE A 663 -3.30 -14.54 -27.65
C PHE A 663 -4.21 -15.76 -27.59
N ASN A 664 -4.57 -16.26 -28.77
CA ASN A 664 -5.54 -17.35 -28.92
C ASN A 664 -4.98 -18.74 -28.54
N ASP A 665 -3.69 -18.84 -28.20
CA ASP A 665 -3.10 -20.05 -27.64
C ASP A 665 -3.69 -20.37 -26.25
N PRO A 666 -4.32 -21.53 -26.06
CA PRO A 666 -4.86 -21.93 -24.76
C PRO A 666 -3.83 -21.88 -23.62
N VAL A 667 -2.58 -22.28 -23.91
CA VAL A 667 -1.49 -22.25 -22.92
C VAL A 667 -1.11 -20.81 -22.51
N ILE A 668 -1.17 -19.84 -23.44
CA ILE A 668 -0.91 -18.43 -23.11
C ILE A 668 -2.09 -17.87 -22.30
N GLN A 669 -3.33 -18.17 -22.70
CA GLN A 669 -4.52 -17.72 -21.97
C GLN A 669 -4.50 -18.21 -20.52
N GLY A 670 -4.23 -19.51 -20.31
CA GLY A 670 -4.08 -20.08 -18.97
C GLY A 670 -2.91 -19.46 -18.19
N ALA A 671 -1.78 -19.24 -18.85
CA ALA A 671 -0.64 -18.56 -18.24
C ALA A 671 -0.98 -17.13 -17.80
N ILE A 672 -1.74 -16.36 -18.59
CA ILE A 672 -2.20 -15.01 -18.22
C ILE A 672 -3.14 -15.09 -17.01
N LEU A 673 -4.14 -15.99 -17.03
CA LEU A 673 -5.11 -16.15 -15.93
C LEU A 673 -4.43 -16.50 -14.60
N ARG A 674 -3.41 -17.35 -14.63
CA ARG A 674 -2.63 -17.73 -13.44
C ARG A 674 -1.65 -16.66 -13.01
N ALA A 675 -1.04 -15.96 -13.96
CA ALA A 675 -0.07 -14.92 -13.67
C ALA A 675 -0.71 -13.59 -13.27
N ALA A 676 -2.01 -13.39 -13.47
CA ALA A 676 -2.73 -12.21 -13.00
C ALA A 676 -2.67 -12.03 -11.46
N LYS A 677 -2.85 -10.80 -10.98
CA LYS A 677 -2.78 -10.40 -9.57
C LYS A 677 -3.87 -9.42 -9.16
N GLY A 678 -4.17 -9.40 -7.86
CA GLY A 678 -5.04 -8.38 -7.25
C GLY A 678 -6.35 -8.23 -8.03
N VAL A 679 -6.55 -7.05 -8.62
CA VAL A 679 -7.75 -6.67 -9.38
C VAL A 679 -7.58 -6.76 -10.91
N GLU A 680 -6.48 -7.33 -11.44
CA GLU A 680 -6.19 -7.36 -12.89
C GLU A 680 -7.25 -8.05 -13.74
N LEU A 681 -8.07 -8.92 -13.15
CA LEU A 681 -9.18 -9.62 -13.79
C LEU A 681 -10.53 -9.34 -13.12
N ASP A 682 -10.63 -8.21 -12.41
CA ASP A 682 -11.84 -7.80 -11.70
C ASP A 682 -12.67 -6.81 -12.53
N TYR A 683 -13.60 -7.34 -13.32
CA TYR A 683 -14.46 -6.56 -14.20
C TYR A 683 -15.80 -6.17 -13.57
N ARG A 684 -16.03 -6.43 -12.27
CA ARG A 684 -17.32 -6.21 -11.61
C ARG A 684 -17.85 -4.78 -11.74
N THR A 685 -16.94 -3.81 -11.75
CA THR A 685 -17.26 -2.38 -11.87
C THR A 685 -17.24 -1.85 -13.31
N HIS A 686 -16.92 -2.71 -14.29
CA HIS A 686 -16.77 -2.40 -15.71
C HIS A 686 -17.78 -3.15 -16.57
N VAL A 687 -19.03 -2.70 -16.60
CA VAL A 687 -20.14 -3.42 -17.27
C VAL A 687 -19.82 -3.78 -18.73
N GLU A 688 -19.28 -2.85 -19.53
CA GLU A 688 -18.97 -3.11 -20.94
C GLU A 688 -17.78 -4.06 -21.12
N THR A 689 -16.72 -3.88 -20.34
CA THR A 689 -15.52 -4.74 -20.38
C THR A 689 -15.83 -6.15 -19.84
N SER A 690 -16.67 -6.25 -18.82
CA SER A 690 -17.20 -7.51 -18.30
C SER A 690 -17.96 -8.28 -19.37
N ARG A 691 -18.82 -7.58 -20.13
CA ARG A 691 -19.54 -8.18 -21.25
C ARG A 691 -18.59 -8.72 -22.32
N GLN A 692 -17.58 -7.94 -22.72
CA GLN A 692 -16.56 -8.38 -23.67
C GLN A 692 -15.82 -9.62 -23.17
N MET A 693 -15.38 -9.61 -21.92
CA MET A 693 -14.72 -10.76 -21.31
C MET A 693 -15.63 -12.00 -21.29
N THR A 694 -16.91 -11.80 -21.03
CA THR A 694 -17.89 -12.89 -21.00
C THR A 694 -18.14 -13.44 -22.40
N ASP A 695 -18.17 -12.59 -23.42
CA ASP A 695 -18.31 -13.03 -24.81
C ASP A 695 -17.10 -13.89 -25.24
N GLU A 696 -15.87 -13.55 -24.80
CA GLU A 696 -14.68 -14.39 -24.98
C GLU A 696 -14.82 -15.74 -24.27
N VAL A 697 -15.26 -15.77 -23.00
CA VAL A 697 -15.49 -17.02 -22.26
C VAL A 697 -16.56 -17.87 -22.93
N LEU A 698 -17.68 -17.29 -23.35
CA LEU A 698 -18.75 -17.99 -24.05
C LEU A 698 -18.26 -18.56 -25.38
N HIS A 699 -17.41 -17.84 -26.11
CA HIS A 699 -16.80 -18.34 -27.34
C HIS A 699 -15.94 -19.58 -27.08
N LEU A 700 -15.10 -19.56 -26.04
CA LEU A 700 -14.27 -20.70 -25.62
C LEU A 700 -15.13 -21.91 -25.20
N LEU A 701 -16.20 -21.69 -24.43
CA LEU A 701 -17.14 -22.73 -24.00
C LEU A 701 -17.87 -23.36 -25.19
N ALA A 702 -18.29 -22.58 -26.18
CA ALA A 702 -18.95 -23.08 -27.38
C ALA A 702 -18.04 -23.99 -28.23
N HIS A 703 -16.71 -23.82 -28.13
CA HIS A 703 -15.72 -24.60 -28.86
C HIS A 703 -14.91 -25.54 -27.96
N HIS A 704 -15.40 -25.87 -26.75
CA HIS A 704 -14.67 -26.70 -25.79
C HIS A 704 -14.21 -28.05 -26.35
N ALA A 705 -14.89 -28.58 -27.37
CA ALA A 705 -14.49 -29.81 -28.05
C ALA A 705 -13.27 -29.67 -28.99
N ASP A 706 -12.92 -28.47 -29.46
CA ASP A 706 -11.70 -28.23 -30.26
C ASP A 706 -10.60 -27.65 -29.37
N ILE A 707 -9.56 -28.44 -29.12
CA ILE A 707 -8.42 -28.05 -28.28
C ILE A 707 -7.75 -26.73 -28.74
N ARG A 708 -7.80 -26.39 -30.03
CA ARG A 708 -7.17 -25.18 -30.57
C ARG A 708 -7.97 -23.92 -30.28
N PHE A 709 -9.30 -24.03 -30.22
CA PHE A 709 -10.19 -22.88 -30.07
C PHE A 709 -10.81 -22.78 -28.68
N GLY A 710 -11.10 -23.91 -28.02
CA GLY A 710 -11.71 -23.99 -26.70
C GLY A 710 -10.86 -24.70 -25.65
N GLY A 711 -9.57 -24.95 -25.93
CA GLY A 711 -8.72 -25.74 -25.03
C GLY A 711 -8.53 -25.15 -23.63
N ALA A 712 -8.71 -23.83 -23.45
CA ALA A 712 -8.60 -23.16 -22.14
C ALA A 712 -9.96 -23.04 -21.41
N SER A 713 -11.05 -23.60 -21.95
CA SER A 713 -12.41 -23.48 -21.38
C SER A 713 -12.47 -23.82 -19.88
N THR A 714 -11.86 -24.93 -19.48
CA THR A 714 -11.77 -25.39 -18.08
C THR A 714 -11.03 -24.39 -17.21
N GLU A 715 -9.92 -23.83 -17.69
CA GLU A 715 -9.11 -22.85 -16.96
C GLU A 715 -9.85 -21.51 -16.76
N PHE A 716 -10.63 -21.06 -17.74
CA PHE A 716 -11.51 -19.90 -17.58
C PHE A 716 -12.65 -20.17 -16.59
N ALA A 717 -13.33 -21.31 -16.72
CA ALA A 717 -14.39 -21.71 -15.79
C ALA A 717 -13.84 -21.82 -14.35
N LEU A 718 -12.63 -22.36 -14.18
CA LEU A 718 -11.95 -22.44 -12.91
C LEU A 718 -11.61 -21.06 -12.35
N SER A 719 -11.13 -20.13 -13.19
CA SER A 719 -10.82 -18.77 -12.77
C SER A 719 -12.07 -18.01 -12.29
N VAL A 720 -13.22 -18.20 -12.96
CA VAL A 720 -14.52 -17.65 -12.53
C VAL A 720 -14.98 -18.31 -11.22
N ALA A 721 -14.93 -19.64 -11.14
CA ALA A 721 -15.30 -20.39 -9.95
C ALA A 721 -14.45 -19.96 -8.73
N ARG A 722 -13.15 -19.71 -8.92
CA ARG A 722 -12.25 -19.18 -7.89
C ARG A 722 -12.71 -17.83 -7.36
N GLY A 723 -13.11 -16.91 -8.25
CA GLY A 723 -13.63 -15.59 -7.86
C GLY A 723 -14.99 -15.63 -7.15
N LEU A 724 -15.79 -16.69 -7.37
CA LEU A 724 -17.06 -16.93 -6.67
C LEU A 724 -16.88 -17.69 -5.34
N ALA A 725 -15.86 -18.53 -5.23
CA ALA A 725 -15.52 -19.25 -4.01
C ALA A 725 -14.93 -18.33 -2.93
N ASP A 726 -14.12 -17.36 -3.35
CA ASP A 726 -13.55 -16.34 -2.49
C ASP A 726 -13.56 -14.97 -3.20
N PHE A 727 -14.37 -14.06 -2.65
CA PHE A 727 -14.61 -12.73 -3.22
C PHE A 727 -13.35 -11.86 -3.27
N ASP A 728 -12.35 -12.15 -2.44
CA ASP A 728 -11.10 -11.40 -2.34
C ASP A 728 -9.89 -12.17 -2.92
N SER A 729 -10.11 -13.38 -3.47
CA SER A 729 -9.07 -14.21 -4.10
C SER A 729 -8.25 -13.43 -5.16
N PRO A 730 -6.95 -13.21 -4.97
CA PRO A 730 -6.18 -12.35 -5.85
C PRO A 730 -6.09 -12.91 -7.27
N GLY A 731 -6.24 -12.03 -8.27
CA GLY A 731 -6.10 -12.39 -9.69
C GLY A 731 -7.16 -13.37 -10.22
N ALA A 732 -8.25 -13.62 -9.50
CA ALA A 732 -9.37 -14.42 -10.01
C ALA A 732 -10.20 -13.61 -11.03
N LEU A 733 -10.77 -14.30 -12.02
CA LEU A 733 -11.66 -13.68 -12.99
C LEU A 733 -13.01 -13.37 -12.34
N ARG A 734 -13.34 -12.08 -12.21
CA ARG A 734 -14.62 -11.62 -11.67
C ARG A 734 -15.38 -10.82 -12.71
N LEU A 735 -16.59 -11.23 -12.99
CA LEU A 735 -17.46 -10.60 -13.96
C LEU A 735 -18.60 -9.88 -13.26
N HIS A 736 -19.21 -8.93 -13.94
CA HIS A 736 -20.43 -8.29 -13.50
C HIS A 736 -21.55 -9.32 -13.33
N ARG A 737 -22.40 -9.13 -12.31
CA ARG A 737 -23.51 -10.03 -11.95
C ARG A 737 -24.32 -10.55 -13.14
N ASN A 738 -24.72 -9.64 -14.03
CA ASN A 738 -25.55 -9.99 -15.18
C ASN A 738 -24.82 -10.89 -16.18
N ASP A 739 -23.50 -10.78 -16.26
CA ASP A 739 -22.70 -11.59 -17.17
C ASP A 739 -22.39 -12.98 -16.59
N ILE A 740 -22.26 -13.10 -15.26
CA ILE A 740 -22.22 -14.40 -14.57
C ILE A 740 -23.48 -15.22 -14.86
N ALA A 741 -24.66 -14.57 -14.86
CA ALA A 741 -25.92 -15.23 -15.20
C ALA A 741 -25.92 -15.79 -16.63
N ARG A 742 -25.29 -15.09 -17.59
CA ARG A 742 -25.14 -15.59 -18.98
C ARG A 742 -24.26 -16.83 -19.05
N LEU A 743 -23.20 -16.92 -18.24
CA LEU A 743 -22.38 -18.13 -18.15
C LEU A 743 -23.16 -19.30 -17.54
N ALA A 744 -24.01 -19.03 -16.55
CA ALA A 744 -24.85 -20.04 -15.91
C ALA A 744 -25.83 -20.71 -16.89
N GLU A 745 -26.34 -19.97 -17.88
CA GLU A 745 -27.24 -20.49 -18.92
C GLU A 745 -26.58 -21.54 -19.83
N VAL A 746 -25.24 -21.53 -19.94
CA VAL A 746 -24.49 -22.49 -20.76
C VAL A 746 -24.22 -23.81 -20.02
N ALA A 747 -24.27 -23.82 -18.68
CA ALA A 747 -23.94 -25.00 -17.88
C ALA A 747 -24.68 -26.29 -18.31
N PRO A 748 -26.00 -26.28 -18.64
CA PRO A 748 -26.71 -27.49 -19.07
C PRO A 748 -26.29 -28.03 -20.44
N SER A 749 -25.61 -27.22 -21.26
CA SER A 749 -25.23 -27.60 -22.63
C SER A 749 -23.95 -28.44 -22.70
N ILE A 750 -23.19 -28.51 -21.62
CA ILE A 750 -21.94 -29.28 -21.54
C ILE A 750 -22.22 -30.58 -20.78
N SER A 751 -22.02 -31.71 -21.47
CA SER A 751 -22.29 -33.03 -20.91
C SER A 751 -21.22 -33.42 -19.87
N PRO A 752 -21.62 -33.84 -18.65
CA PRO A 752 -20.69 -34.34 -17.63
C PRO A 752 -19.89 -35.55 -18.07
N ARG A 753 -20.46 -36.38 -18.96
CA ARG A 753 -19.77 -37.56 -19.51
C ARG A 753 -18.68 -37.19 -20.51
N GLU A 754 -18.82 -36.04 -21.15
CA GLU A 754 -17.87 -35.57 -22.16
C GLU A 754 -16.78 -34.71 -21.53
N ALA A 755 -17.14 -33.85 -20.57
CA ALA A 755 -16.28 -32.85 -19.96
C ALA A 755 -16.59 -32.71 -18.45
N PRO A 756 -16.28 -33.72 -17.61
CA PRO A 756 -16.73 -33.80 -16.21
C PRO A 756 -16.24 -32.65 -15.32
N LEU A 757 -14.98 -32.24 -15.40
CA LEU A 757 -14.42 -31.13 -14.61
C LEU A 757 -15.00 -29.79 -15.06
N LEU A 758 -15.09 -29.55 -16.37
CA LEU A 758 -15.69 -28.33 -16.91
C LEU A 758 -17.17 -28.21 -16.51
N SER A 759 -17.93 -29.31 -16.63
CA SER A 759 -19.32 -29.42 -16.19
C SER A 759 -19.47 -29.10 -14.70
N ALA A 760 -18.61 -29.68 -13.85
CA ALA A 760 -18.60 -29.44 -12.40
C ALA A 760 -18.46 -27.94 -12.07
N LEU A 761 -17.49 -27.27 -12.71
CA LEU A 761 -17.21 -25.85 -12.52
C LEU A 761 -18.38 -24.96 -12.96
N LEU A 762 -18.96 -25.24 -14.13
CA LEU A 762 -20.10 -24.47 -14.65
C LEU A 762 -21.36 -24.64 -13.80
N ARG A 763 -21.63 -25.85 -13.31
CA ARG A 763 -22.74 -26.12 -12.38
C ARG A 763 -22.57 -25.39 -11.05
N TYR A 764 -21.34 -25.32 -10.53
CA TYR A 764 -21.03 -24.50 -9.37
C TYR A 764 -21.25 -23.01 -9.63
N ILE A 765 -20.78 -22.49 -10.78
CA ILE A 765 -21.03 -21.09 -11.19
C ILE A 765 -22.53 -20.81 -11.26
N ALA A 766 -23.32 -21.71 -11.87
CA ALA A 766 -24.76 -21.57 -11.99
C ALA A 766 -25.46 -21.55 -10.62
N ALA A 767 -25.07 -22.44 -9.69
CA ALA A 767 -25.62 -22.47 -8.34
C ALA A 767 -25.33 -21.17 -7.57
N ARG A 768 -24.11 -20.63 -7.67
CA ARG A 768 -23.72 -19.38 -7.02
C ARG A 768 -24.36 -18.14 -7.65
N SER A 769 -24.60 -18.17 -8.97
CA SER A 769 -25.34 -17.11 -9.65
C SER A 769 -26.78 -17.02 -9.15
N ALA A 770 -27.43 -18.15 -8.85
CA ALA A 770 -28.82 -18.17 -8.39
C ALA A 770 -28.96 -17.65 -6.94
N SER A 771 -27.98 -17.91 -6.06
CA SER A 771 -28.00 -17.46 -4.66
C SER A 771 -27.64 -15.98 -4.45
N SER A 772 -27.23 -15.27 -5.51
CA SER A 772 -26.87 -13.84 -5.49
C SER A 772 -27.92 -12.93 -6.15
N LEU A 773 -29.03 -13.53 -6.62
CA LEU A 773 -30.28 -12.87 -7.00
C LEU A 773 -31.21 -12.80 -5.80
#